data_AF-A0A0C2YQC6-F1
#
_entry.id   AF-A0A0C2YQC6-F1
#
_cell.length_a   1.000
_cell.length_b   1.000
_cell.length_c   1.000
_cell.angle_alpha   90.00
_cell.angle_beta   90.00
_cell.angle_gamma   90.00
#
_symmetry.space_group_name_H-M   'P 1'
#
loop_
_entity.id
_entity.type
_entity.pdbx_description
1 polymer ?
#
loop_
_entity_poly.entity_id
_entity_poly.type
_entity_poly.pdbx_seq_one_letter_code
_entity_poly.pdbx_strand_id
1 'polypeptide(L)'
;MDRICDEILQLIFYELIDPSPLTLVSQRFHHFSQDPYVRAHYFLVHYGPMEAMYHALGRGKVLSDRVLDILLSSGAHLSRYLIQVAMHHYFYTQTHFIKTSWVKNIPLRVFAYFLKLSEDRYGEIPRGKGEDDGSIFTTFLKESRLPPQMKSVTWETIKSLMDTYNFIPFCNRDPIMSQFPLALAIEPRLLPCAIANGFSMDYKYRDFVFRKMFERPTLSSEARAEDIADNVRELCKLDPAMFVSRTVAAEVCMEAKSNDIGYAALKLLDKSGHLRFELSVLVEDLLQTFLSTRSICSVSTGDNLLHLFTDFPSNHAAVRLVVLVVVFLSADNLYLTHSAIRTKLETLGVTPITRRDLFNVLVNPFIERYNSVISFARQEVIVNEDGMKGMNVAEIESLVEEVASRCLEIACKGKLLKSLSEEFPSINSLITRLVLRKFQIYLEDLPGWDPKTYLFPPYTASLCHDFTRYGVGEVHTIDNLVSEQSEEAVILELTDVTKNEADVMDGKLVVQVTSSPEPDAPSALGEISQETLTTMIRHDEATPARSRRMRIQYSYGVSDISSKFRYPQDPLHVGKWIRSCYGSRSAVTAVFMTHAVINDNCSMLHSYLMCSEPSQLRRASGHVPVTLKHFEVLAHLGRAPNFYLWNEVETGVNFYRDEHDYISKTDAEKFLLARGRIKVEAPREGSLLRTLSSSDRGKKRPRRSAAITVQSYAVPDSDDEAIAEDESKDQEERKVQHESNLQLWVKHLGQLLKEETRKYNVLKKQIEKSSDPDARVRLQKNDFLKFLTTKLRTLRKIEQEHRLKDHHLELVDEYSDDEEDDDYTTRRTKRRKPVFV
;
A
#
# COMPACT_ATOMS: atom_id res chain seq x y z
N MET A 1 7.61 6.45 47.64
CA MET A 1 6.77 5.25 47.71
C MET A 1 6.09 5.12 49.07
N ASP A 2 6.81 5.04 50.20
CA ASP A 2 6.18 4.74 51.51
C ASP A 2 5.25 5.81 52.10
N ARG A 3 5.15 6.99 51.48
CA ARG A 3 4.20 8.07 51.83
C ARG A 3 2.93 8.14 50.95
N ILE A 4 2.80 7.26 49.96
CA ILE A 4 1.61 7.19 49.11
C ILE A 4 0.42 6.67 49.96
N CYS A 5 -0.80 7.18 49.77
CA CYS A 5 -1.98 6.65 50.46
C CYS A 5 -2.47 5.33 49.83
N ASP A 6 -3.22 4.52 50.56
CA ASP A 6 -3.57 3.17 50.11
C ASP A 6 -4.52 3.18 48.89
N GLU A 7 -5.29 4.25 48.68
CA GLU A 7 -6.15 4.45 47.50
C GLU A 7 -5.33 4.67 46.22
N ILE A 8 -4.25 5.45 46.29
CA ILE A 8 -3.34 5.64 45.15
C ILE A 8 -2.53 4.36 44.91
N LEU A 9 -2.14 3.65 45.97
CA LEU A 9 -1.49 2.35 45.86
C LEU A 9 -2.42 1.32 45.19
N GLN A 10 -3.72 1.34 45.50
CA GLN A 10 -4.76 0.51 44.90
C GLN A 10 -4.86 0.76 43.38
N LEU A 11 -4.94 2.02 42.95
CA LEU A 11 -4.96 2.38 41.54
C LEU A 11 -3.70 1.89 40.81
N ILE A 12 -2.52 2.13 41.38
CA ILE A 12 -1.25 1.64 40.83
C ILE A 12 -1.25 0.10 40.73
N PHE A 13 -1.82 -0.60 41.73
CA PHE A 13 -1.84 -2.06 41.78
C PHE A 13 -2.73 -2.68 40.68
N TYR A 14 -3.84 -2.03 40.30
CA TYR A 14 -4.78 -2.55 39.30
C TYR A 14 -4.31 -2.34 37.84
N GLU A 15 -3.52 -1.29 37.59
CA GLU A 15 -2.88 -1.04 36.29
C GLU A 15 -1.73 -2.02 35.97
N LEU A 16 -1.24 -2.79 36.96
CA LEU A 16 -0.12 -3.71 36.75
C LEU A 16 -0.56 -5.06 36.16
N ILE A 17 -0.02 -5.40 34.98
CA ILE A 17 -0.19 -6.71 34.31
C ILE A 17 0.27 -7.88 35.20
N ASP A 18 1.28 -7.66 36.04
CA ASP A 18 1.66 -8.56 37.12
C ASP A 18 2.14 -7.71 38.32
N PRO A 19 1.39 -7.65 39.43
CA PRO A 19 1.80 -6.92 40.62
C PRO A 19 2.90 -7.61 41.41
N SER A 20 3.23 -8.89 41.13
CA SER A 20 4.18 -9.70 41.92
C SER A 20 5.53 -8.99 42.15
N PRO A 21 6.19 -8.37 41.14
CA PRO A 21 7.44 -7.65 41.36
C PRO A 21 7.31 -6.47 42.33
N LEU A 22 6.19 -5.73 42.29
CA LEU A 22 5.95 -4.62 43.22
C LEU A 22 5.84 -5.12 44.67
N THR A 23 5.19 -6.26 44.89
CA THR A 23 5.05 -6.85 46.24
C THR A 23 6.38 -7.31 46.84
N LEU A 24 7.39 -7.57 46.01
CA LEU A 24 8.73 -7.98 46.46
C LEU A 24 9.63 -6.80 46.83
N VAL A 25 9.28 -5.56 46.43
CA VAL A 25 10.12 -4.36 46.64
C VAL A 25 9.92 -3.73 48.02
N SER A 26 8.76 -3.89 48.66
CA SER A 26 8.49 -3.32 49.99
C SER A 26 7.55 -4.21 50.81
N GLN A 27 7.83 -4.34 52.11
CA GLN A 27 6.94 -5.03 53.06
C GLN A 27 5.55 -4.40 53.12
N ARG A 28 5.43 -3.07 52.92
CA ARG A 28 4.13 -2.39 52.86
C ARG A 28 3.31 -2.87 51.67
N PHE A 29 3.94 -2.99 50.49
CA PHE A 29 3.28 -3.47 49.28
C PHE A 29 2.97 -4.96 49.34
N HIS A 30 3.82 -5.74 49.99
CA HIS A 30 3.51 -7.13 50.34
C HIS A 30 2.26 -7.22 51.22
N HIS A 31 2.19 -6.46 52.32
CA HIS A 31 1.05 -6.47 53.25
C HIS A 31 -0.25 -6.02 52.56
N PHE A 32 -0.20 -4.90 51.81
CA PHE A 32 -1.32 -4.42 51.00
C PHE A 32 -1.84 -5.50 50.04
N SER A 33 -0.94 -6.22 49.36
CA SER A 33 -1.32 -7.34 48.48
C SER A 33 -1.85 -8.60 49.20
N GLN A 34 -1.86 -8.64 50.53
CA GLN A 34 -2.52 -9.73 51.28
C GLN A 34 -4.01 -9.50 51.49
N ASP A 35 -4.52 -8.27 51.33
CA ASP A 35 -5.94 -7.96 51.53
C ASP A 35 -6.82 -8.71 50.51
N PRO A 36 -7.78 -9.54 50.96
CA PRO A 36 -8.76 -10.19 50.09
C PRO A 36 -9.55 -9.23 49.20
N TYR A 37 -9.84 -8.01 49.66
CA TYR A 37 -10.58 -7.01 48.90
C TYR A 37 -9.77 -6.50 47.71
N VAL A 38 -8.51 -6.10 47.96
CA VAL A 38 -7.55 -5.68 46.93
C VAL A 38 -7.33 -6.80 45.91
N ARG A 39 -7.22 -8.05 46.35
CA ARG A 39 -7.08 -9.22 45.48
C ARG A 39 -8.28 -9.45 44.58
N ALA A 40 -9.49 -9.43 45.13
CA ALA A 40 -10.72 -9.63 44.36
C ALA A 40 -10.91 -8.51 43.33
N HIS A 41 -10.74 -7.25 43.74
CA HIS A 41 -10.89 -6.09 42.87
C HIS A 41 -9.79 -6.00 41.80
N TYR A 42 -8.56 -6.47 42.06
CA TYR A 42 -7.54 -6.62 41.03
C TYR A 42 -8.05 -7.49 39.86
N PHE A 43 -8.69 -8.63 40.13
CA PHE A 43 -9.23 -9.47 39.05
C PHE A 43 -10.42 -8.81 38.33
N LEU A 44 -11.32 -8.16 39.08
CA LEU A 44 -12.48 -7.46 38.51
C LEU A 44 -12.10 -6.27 37.62
N VAL A 45 -11.12 -5.47 38.03
CA VAL A 45 -10.66 -4.30 37.25
C VAL A 45 -9.81 -4.72 36.07
N HIS A 46 -8.91 -5.70 36.24
CA HIS A 46 -7.94 -6.07 35.19
C HIS A 46 -8.50 -7.01 34.11
N TYR A 47 -9.51 -7.84 34.44
CA TYR A 47 -10.10 -8.82 33.51
C TYR A 47 -11.62 -8.61 33.26
N GLY A 48 -12.23 -7.65 33.94
CA GLY A 48 -13.68 -7.42 33.90
C GLY A 48 -14.50 -8.49 34.65
N PRO A 49 -15.78 -8.24 34.94
CA PRO A 49 -16.61 -9.17 35.73
C PRO A 49 -16.76 -10.56 35.12
N MET A 50 -16.74 -10.68 33.78
CA MET A 50 -16.90 -11.96 33.07
C MET A 50 -15.71 -12.91 33.29
N GLU A 51 -14.48 -12.49 32.99
CA GLU A 51 -13.30 -13.36 33.06
C GLU A 51 -12.64 -13.38 34.46
N ALA A 52 -13.00 -12.48 35.37
CA ALA A 52 -12.38 -12.34 36.70
C ALA A 52 -12.31 -13.65 37.50
N MET A 53 -13.39 -14.42 37.55
CA MET A 53 -13.42 -15.70 38.27
C MET A 53 -12.48 -16.73 37.63
N TYR A 54 -12.46 -16.82 36.29
CA TYR A 54 -11.54 -17.70 35.56
C TYR A 54 -10.07 -17.35 35.84
N HIS A 55 -9.71 -16.05 35.83
CA HIS A 55 -8.35 -15.61 36.13
C HIS A 55 -7.96 -15.79 37.60
N ALA A 56 -8.89 -15.59 38.55
CA ALA A 56 -8.68 -15.85 39.97
C ALA A 56 -8.42 -17.34 40.27
N LEU A 57 -9.23 -18.23 39.68
CA LEU A 57 -9.05 -19.68 39.75
C LEU A 57 -7.67 -20.14 39.24
N GLY A 58 -7.12 -19.45 38.24
CA GLY A 58 -5.77 -19.69 37.72
C GLY A 58 -4.61 -19.27 38.64
N ARG A 59 -4.91 -18.55 39.73
CA ARG A 59 -3.93 -18.01 40.69
C ARG A 59 -4.16 -18.56 42.10
N GLY A 60 -4.39 -19.88 42.22
CA GLY A 60 -4.80 -20.56 43.46
C GLY A 60 -3.99 -20.29 44.75
N LYS A 61 -2.75 -19.78 44.69
CA LYS A 61 -1.99 -19.31 45.87
C LYS A 61 -2.49 -17.99 46.46
N VAL A 62 -3.19 -17.19 45.66
CA VAL A 62 -3.74 -15.86 46.01
C VAL A 62 -5.20 -15.98 46.47
N LEU A 63 -5.89 -17.03 46.00
CA LEU A 63 -7.29 -17.33 46.26
C LEU A 63 -7.50 -17.81 47.71
N SER A 64 -8.56 -17.33 48.34
CA SER A 64 -9.03 -17.78 49.65
C SER A 64 -10.55 -17.72 49.70
N ASP A 65 -11.14 -18.37 50.70
CA ASP A 65 -12.58 -18.37 50.99
C ASP A 65 -13.16 -16.93 50.88
N ARG A 66 -12.49 -15.95 51.51
CA ARG A 66 -12.91 -14.55 51.50
C ARG A 66 -12.73 -13.83 50.15
N VAL A 67 -11.74 -14.22 49.33
CA VAL A 67 -11.59 -13.66 47.97
C VAL A 67 -12.73 -14.14 47.07
N LEU A 68 -13.17 -15.39 47.22
CA LEU A 68 -14.32 -15.93 46.49
C LEU A 68 -15.62 -15.21 46.84
N ASP A 69 -15.87 -14.98 48.14
CA ASP A 69 -17.02 -14.19 48.61
C ASP A 69 -17.05 -12.79 47.98
N ILE A 70 -15.91 -12.08 48.02
CA ILE A 70 -15.82 -10.70 47.53
C ILE A 70 -15.96 -10.69 46.01
N LEU A 71 -15.33 -11.61 45.28
CA LEU A 71 -15.53 -11.71 43.83
C LEU A 71 -17.01 -11.86 43.48
N LEU A 72 -17.73 -12.81 44.10
CA LEU A 72 -19.14 -13.07 43.79
C LEU A 72 -20.05 -11.91 44.23
N SER A 73 -19.85 -11.34 45.41
CA SER A 73 -20.65 -10.21 45.91
C SER A 73 -20.36 -8.88 45.19
N SER A 74 -19.16 -8.72 44.62
CA SER A 74 -18.80 -7.61 43.74
C SER A 74 -19.12 -7.89 42.25
N GLY A 75 -19.91 -8.93 41.94
CA GLY A 75 -20.47 -9.16 40.60
C GLY A 75 -19.62 -9.98 39.64
N ALA A 76 -18.59 -10.70 40.11
CA ALA A 76 -17.87 -11.66 39.27
C ALA A 76 -18.81 -12.74 38.74
N HIS A 77 -18.74 -12.98 37.44
CA HIS A 77 -19.56 -13.97 36.76
C HIS A 77 -19.17 -15.41 37.18
N LEU A 78 -20.16 -16.27 37.40
CA LEU A 78 -19.98 -17.68 37.74
C LEU A 78 -21.09 -18.51 37.07
N SER A 79 -20.81 -19.04 35.88
CA SER A 79 -21.70 -19.96 35.17
C SER A 79 -21.58 -21.39 35.70
N ARG A 80 -22.63 -22.20 35.59
CA ARG A 80 -22.55 -23.65 35.90
C ARG A 80 -21.52 -24.35 35.01
N TYR A 81 -21.40 -23.93 33.76
CA TYR A 81 -20.37 -24.39 32.82
C TYR A 81 -18.93 -24.16 33.33
N LEU A 82 -18.60 -22.96 33.83
CA LEU A 82 -17.28 -22.68 34.43
C LEU A 82 -16.98 -23.63 35.60
N ILE A 83 -17.98 -23.94 36.42
CA ILE A 83 -17.85 -24.86 37.56
C ILE A 83 -17.60 -26.29 37.07
N GLN A 84 -18.37 -26.78 36.07
CA GLN A 84 -18.16 -28.09 35.46
C GLN A 84 -16.72 -28.22 34.92
N VAL A 85 -16.24 -27.24 34.15
CA VAL A 85 -14.87 -27.24 33.62
C VAL A 85 -13.83 -27.20 34.75
N ALA A 86 -14.05 -26.40 35.80
CA ALA A 86 -13.18 -26.38 36.98
C ALA A 86 -13.12 -27.74 37.70
N MET A 87 -14.27 -28.40 37.92
CA MET A 87 -14.34 -29.75 38.51
C MET A 87 -13.58 -30.78 37.66
N HIS A 88 -13.79 -30.78 36.34
CA HIS A 88 -13.10 -31.70 35.43
C HIS A 88 -11.58 -31.45 35.35
N HIS A 89 -11.12 -30.20 35.42
CA HIS A 89 -9.68 -29.90 35.43
C HIS A 89 -9.01 -30.25 36.78
N TYR A 90 -9.72 -30.06 37.90
CA TYR A 90 -9.21 -30.33 39.24
C TYR A 90 -9.07 -31.83 39.51
N PHE A 91 -10.13 -32.62 39.26
CA PHE A 91 -10.17 -34.05 39.62
C PHE A 91 -9.81 -35.01 38.49
N TYR A 92 -10.17 -34.69 37.24
CA TYR A 92 -10.20 -35.69 36.15
C TYR A 92 -9.22 -35.42 35.00
N THR A 93 -8.49 -34.31 35.01
CA THR A 93 -7.49 -33.92 33.99
C THR A 93 -8.02 -33.66 32.56
N GLN A 94 -9.33 -33.74 32.32
CA GLN A 94 -9.90 -33.92 30.97
C GLN A 94 -10.20 -32.64 30.14
N THR A 95 -9.89 -31.44 30.63
CA THR A 95 -10.18 -30.19 29.92
C THR A 95 -9.14 -29.90 28.82
N HIS A 96 -9.38 -30.46 27.64
CA HIS A 96 -8.44 -30.48 26.50
C HIS A 96 -7.88 -29.12 26.03
N PHE A 97 -8.61 -28.01 26.25
CA PHE A 97 -8.17 -26.67 25.86
C PHE A 97 -7.36 -25.93 26.94
N ILE A 98 -7.52 -26.27 28.23
CA ILE A 98 -6.78 -25.66 29.34
C ILE A 98 -5.52 -26.48 29.64
N LYS A 99 -4.41 -26.12 28.97
CA LYS A 99 -3.11 -26.80 29.08
C LYS A 99 -2.26 -26.39 30.30
N THR A 100 -2.70 -25.40 31.09
CA THR A 100 -1.97 -24.85 32.25
C THR A 100 -2.37 -25.55 33.55
N SER A 101 -1.63 -25.33 34.64
CA SER A 101 -1.98 -25.85 35.97
C SER A 101 -3.14 -25.09 36.67
N TRP A 102 -4.00 -24.42 35.89
CA TRP A 102 -5.12 -23.52 36.25
C TRP A 102 -5.67 -23.71 37.69
N VAL A 103 -6.75 -24.49 37.88
CA VAL A 103 -7.31 -24.76 39.23
C VAL A 103 -6.48 -25.74 40.08
N LYS A 104 -5.51 -26.46 39.50
CA LYS A 104 -4.74 -27.52 40.23
C LYS A 104 -3.86 -26.96 41.35
N ASN A 105 -3.54 -25.67 41.30
CA ASN A 105 -2.78 -24.98 42.35
C ASN A 105 -3.67 -24.44 43.50
N ILE A 106 -4.99 -24.66 43.47
CA ILE A 106 -5.91 -24.23 44.52
C ILE A 106 -5.85 -25.24 45.69
N PRO A 107 -5.64 -24.80 46.95
CA PRO A 107 -5.73 -25.67 48.11
C PRO A 107 -7.09 -26.36 48.21
N LEU A 108 -7.14 -27.66 48.52
CA LEU A 108 -8.37 -28.45 48.55
C LEU A 108 -9.47 -27.83 49.43
N ARG A 109 -9.12 -27.19 50.55
CA ARG A 109 -10.07 -26.44 51.39
C ARG A 109 -10.78 -25.32 50.60
N VAL A 110 -10.03 -24.49 49.90
CA VAL A 110 -10.57 -23.35 49.13
C VAL A 110 -11.37 -23.86 47.93
N PHE A 111 -10.94 -24.97 47.31
CA PHE A 111 -11.69 -25.60 46.23
C PHE A 111 -13.00 -26.23 46.73
N ALA A 112 -13.01 -26.89 47.89
CA ALA A 112 -14.23 -27.39 48.51
C ALA A 112 -15.20 -26.26 48.89
N TYR A 113 -14.69 -25.11 49.33
CA TYR A 113 -15.49 -23.91 49.58
C TYR A 113 -16.12 -23.36 48.27
N PHE A 114 -15.34 -23.30 47.18
CA PHE A 114 -15.85 -22.96 45.85
C PHE A 114 -16.95 -23.92 45.37
N LEU A 115 -16.83 -25.23 45.61
CA LEU A 115 -17.87 -26.20 45.29
C LEU A 115 -19.12 -26.01 46.15
N LYS A 116 -18.98 -25.70 47.44
CA LYS A 116 -20.11 -25.37 48.32
C LYS A 116 -20.88 -24.14 47.80
N LEU A 117 -20.18 -23.05 47.48
CA LEU A 117 -20.77 -21.84 46.88
C LEU A 117 -21.48 -22.13 45.55
N SER A 118 -21.01 -23.15 44.82
CA SER A 118 -21.62 -23.58 43.55
C SER A 118 -22.89 -24.40 43.76
N GLU A 119 -22.88 -25.30 44.74
CA GLU A 119 -24.05 -26.10 45.17
C GLU A 119 -25.13 -25.20 45.80
N ASP A 120 -24.74 -24.26 46.67
CA ASP A 120 -25.63 -23.25 47.28
C ASP A 120 -26.33 -22.38 46.20
N ARG A 121 -25.74 -22.22 45.00
CA ARG A 121 -26.25 -21.38 43.90
C ARG A 121 -27.03 -22.14 42.82
N TYR A 122 -26.62 -23.36 42.48
CA TYR A 122 -27.18 -24.11 41.33
C TYR A 122 -27.71 -25.52 41.69
N GLY A 123 -27.60 -25.94 42.94
CA GLY A 123 -27.98 -27.28 43.38
C GLY A 123 -27.05 -28.36 42.80
N GLU A 124 -27.64 -29.47 42.34
CA GLU A 124 -26.87 -30.57 41.77
C GLU A 124 -26.26 -30.19 40.42
N ILE A 125 -24.93 -30.28 40.33
CA ILE A 125 -24.16 -29.98 39.12
C ILE A 125 -23.86 -31.29 38.37
N PRO A 126 -24.35 -31.47 37.13
CA PRO A 126 -24.07 -32.65 36.32
C PRO A 126 -22.58 -32.90 36.12
N ARG A 127 -22.17 -34.17 36.15
CA ARG A 127 -20.76 -34.60 36.09
C ARG A 127 -20.49 -35.67 35.03
N GLY A 128 -21.53 -36.13 34.32
CA GLY A 128 -21.41 -37.16 33.28
C GLY A 128 -20.72 -36.62 32.04
N LYS A 129 -20.02 -37.51 31.33
CA LYS A 129 -19.30 -37.17 30.11
C LYS A 129 -20.28 -36.88 28.97
N GLY A 130 -20.36 -35.63 28.53
CA GLY A 130 -21.31 -35.18 27.51
C GLY A 130 -22.62 -34.63 28.06
N GLU A 131 -22.78 -34.64 29.40
CA GLU A 131 -23.89 -33.99 30.11
C GLU A 131 -23.53 -32.57 30.59
N ASP A 132 -22.32 -32.11 30.31
CA ASP A 132 -21.88 -30.75 30.61
C ASP A 132 -22.55 -29.72 29.68
N ASP A 133 -22.76 -28.52 30.20
CA ASP A 133 -23.52 -27.46 29.51
C ASP A 133 -22.86 -27.07 28.18
N GLY A 134 -21.54 -27.20 28.07
CA GLY A 134 -20.78 -26.96 26.85
C GLY A 134 -21.02 -28.01 25.78
N SER A 135 -21.10 -29.29 26.16
CA SER A 135 -21.51 -30.39 25.27
C SER A 135 -22.96 -30.24 24.79
N ILE A 136 -23.88 -29.82 25.67
CA ILE A 136 -25.29 -29.55 25.31
C ILE A 136 -25.36 -28.40 24.29
N PHE A 137 -24.70 -27.27 24.58
CA PHE A 137 -24.64 -26.13 23.66
C PHE A 137 -23.99 -26.48 22.31
N THR A 138 -22.89 -27.24 22.33
CA THR A 138 -22.23 -27.73 21.11
C THR A 138 -23.13 -28.68 20.31
N THR A 139 -23.98 -29.46 20.98
CA THR A 139 -24.95 -30.36 20.33
C THR A 139 -26.06 -29.57 19.65
N PHE A 140 -26.64 -28.57 20.33
CA PHE A 140 -27.59 -27.63 19.73
C PHE A 140 -27.04 -26.95 18.46
N LEU A 141 -25.79 -26.50 18.47
CA LEU A 141 -25.14 -25.91 17.29
C LEU A 141 -24.99 -26.91 16.13
N LYS A 142 -24.63 -28.17 16.41
CA LYS A 142 -24.51 -29.23 15.39
C LYS A 142 -25.86 -29.65 14.82
N GLU A 143 -26.87 -29.75 15.67
CA GLU A 143 -28.23 -30.16 15.32
C GLU A 143 -29.07 -29.02 14.72
N SER A 144 -28.57 -27.77 14.76
CA SER A 144 -29.25 -26.58 14.22
C SER A 144 -29.83 -26.79 12.81
N ARG A 145 -29.09 -27.51 11.96
CA ARG A 145 -29.41 -27.84 10.55
C ARG A 145 -30.37 -29.00 10.36
N LEU A 146 -30.71 -29.74 11.41
CA LEU A 146 -31.66 -30.85 11.36
C LEU A 146 -33.12 -30.32 11.46
N PRO A 147 -34.11 -31.04 10.91
CA PRO A 147 -35.52 -30.74 11.15
C PRO A 147 -35.84 -30.73 12.67
N PRO A 148 -36.80 -29.92 13.16
CA PRO A 148 -37.11 -29.82 14.58
C PRO A 148 -37.41 -31.17 15.26
N GLN A 149 -37.99 -32.11 14.52
CA GLN A 149 -38.33 -33.47 14.97
C GLN A 149 -37.09 -34.37 15.24
N MET A 150 -35.92 -33.98 14.75
CA MET A 150 -34.66 -34.72 14.88
C MET A 150 -33.66 -34.06 15.85
N LYS A 151 -34.00 -32.91 16.46
CA LYS A 151 -33.15 -32.23 17.44
C LYS A 151 -33.31 -32.90 18.81
N SER A 152 -32.20 -33.31 19.42
CA SER A 152 -32.16 -33.80 20.80
C SER A 152 -32.15 -32.65 21.81
N VAL A 153 -31.61 -31.48 21.42
CA VAL A 153 -31.56 -30.27 22.26
C VAL A 153 -32.52 -29.20 21.71
N THR A 154 -33.50 -28.80 22.52
CA THR A 154 -34.47 -27.76 22.15
C THR A 154 -33.96 -26.35 22.49
N TRP A 155 -34.54 -25.31 21.89
CA TRP A 155 -34.16 -23.92 22.18
C TRP A 155 -34.52 -23.52 23.62
N GLU A 156 -35.60 -24.06 24.20
CA GLU A 156 -35.97 -23.85 25.62
C GLU A 156 -34.88 -24.38 26.56
N THR A 157 -34.24 -25.50 26.19
CA THR A 157 -33.12 -26.06 26.94
C THR A 157 -31.95 -25.08 27.00
N ILE A 158 -31.55 -24.52 25.84
CA ILE A 158 -30.49 -23.51 25.76
C ILE A 158 -30.87 -22.22 26.47
N LYS A 159 -32.14 -21.78 26.36
CA LYS A 159 -32.65 -20.65 27.13
C LYS A 159 -32.48 -20.90 28.64
N SER A 160 -32.83 -22.08 29.16
CA SER A 160 -32.63 -22.40 30.58
C SER A 160 -31.14 -22.44 30.98
N LEU A 161 -30.23 -22.91 30.11
CA LEU A 161 -28.79 -22.80 30.36
C LEU A 161 -28.36 -21.34 30.55
N MET A 162 -28.82 -20.44 29.69
CA MET A 162 -28.43 -19.03 29.73
C MET A 162 -29.11 -18.26 30.88
N ASP A 163 -30.42 -18.44 31.05
CA ASP A 163 -31.26 -17.70 32.01
C ASP A 163 -31.12 -18.22 33.45
N THR A 164 -31.15 -19.55 33.65
CA THR A 164 -31.07 -20.17 34.99
C THR A 164 -29.63 -20.41 35.44
N TYR A 165 -28.77 -20.87 34.54
CA TYR A 165 -27.41 -21.33 34.87
C TYR A 165 -26.30 -20.35 34.44
N ASN A 166 -26.70 -19.14 34.01
CA ASN A 166 -25.83 -18.04 33.59
C ASN A 166 -24.83 -18.46 32.50
N PHE A 167 -25.21 -19.35 31.57
CA PHE A 167 -24.28 -19.89 30.56
C PHE A 167 -23.72 -18.80 29.63
N ILE A 168 -22.38 -18.74 29.57
CA ILE A 168 -21.57 -17.92 28.66
C ILE A 168 -20.15 -18.52 28.60
N PRO A 169 -19.41 -18.38 27.48
CA PRO A 169 -17.96 -18.62 27.44
C PRO A 169 -17.25 -17.72 28.45
N PHE A 170 -16.31 -18.29 29.21
CA PHE A 170 -15.69 -17.59 30.35
C PHE A 170 -14.23 -17.18 30.12
N CYS A 171 -13.66 -17.49 28.94
CA CYS A 171 -12.36 -16.97 28.54
C CYS A 171 -12.14 -16.99 27.03
N ASN A 172 -11.27 -16.12 26.53
CA ASN A 172 -10.81 -16.08 25.13
C ASN A 172 -10.15 -17.39 24.59
N ARG A 173 -9.94 -18.43 25.40
CA ARG A 173 -9.42 -19.75 24.98
C ARG A 173 -10.48 -20.85 24.96
N ASP A 174 -11.70 -20.51 25.34
CA ASP A 174 -12.84 -21.41 25.37
C ASP A 174 -13.24 -21.78 23.92
N PRO A 175 -13.32 -23.07 23.56
CA PRO A 175 -13.73 -23.48 22.20
C PRO A 175 -15.17 -23.06 21.86
N ILE A 176 -15.98 -22.68 22.85
CA ILE A 176 -17.33 -22.15 22.65
C ILE A 176 -17.27 -20.66 22.29
N MET A 177 -16.24 -19.90 22.67
CA MET A 177 -16.17 -18.44 22.41
C MET A 177 -16.33 -18.08 20.93
N SER A 178 -15.67 -18.78 20.02
CA SER A 178 -15.79 -18.57 18.57
C SER A 178 -17.10 -19.11 17.96
N GLN A 179 -17.82 -19.95 18.70
CA GLN A 179 -19.06 -20.59 18.25
C GLN A 179 -20.32 -19.98 18.90
N PHE A 180 -20.17 -19.26 20.02
CA PHE A 180 -21.27 -18.67 20.76
C PHE A 180 -22.10 -17.67 19.94
N PRO A 181 -21.51 -16.80 19.11
CA PRO A 181 -22.29 -15.96 18.19
C PRO A 181 -23.15 -16.77 17.20
N LEU A 182 -22.75 -18.00 16.82
CA LEU A 182 -23.55 -18.84 15.92
C LEU A 182 -24.92 -19.19 16.54
N ALA A 183 -25.02 -19.30 17.86
CA ALA A 183 -26.31 -19.54 18.51
C ALA A 183 -27.29 -18.37 18.29
N LEU A 184 -26.79 -17.14 18.21
CA LEU A 184 -27.58 -15.95 17.92
C LEU A 184 -28.01 -15.86 16.44
N ALA A 185 -27.23 -16.47 15.54
CA ALA A 185 -27.61 -16.64 14.12
C ALA A 185 -28.67 -17.73 13.92
N ILE A 186 -28.77 -18.70 14.85
CA ILE A 186 -29.75 -19.79 14.83
C ILE A 186 -31.05 -19.39 15.57
N GLU A 187 -30.92 -18.68 16.69
CA GLU A 187 -32.03 -18.31 17.57
C GLU A 187 -31.78 -16.89 18.14
N PRO A 188 -32.28 -15.83 17.48
CA PRO A 188 -32.10 -14.44 17.88
C PRO A 188 -32.55 -14.15 19.32
N ARG A 189 -33.57 -14.86 19.81
CA ARG A 189 -34.19 -14.67 21.14
C ARG A 189 -33.26 -15.00 22.31
N LEU A 190 -32.08 -15.60 22.06
CA LEU A 190 -31.05 -15.82 23.07
C LEU A 190 -30.24 -14.54 23.38
N LEU A 191 -30.28 -13.51 22.53
CA LEU A 191 -29.47 -12.28 22.69
C LEU A 191 -29.70 -11.56 24.04
N PRO A 192 -30.94 -11.34 24.54
CA PRO A 192 -31.15 -10.70 25.83
C PRO A 192 -30.55 -11.50 27.00
N CYS A 193 -30.64 -12.84 26.96
CA CYS A 193 -30.02 -13.72 27.96
C CYS A 193 -28.48 -13.67 27.86
N ALA A 194 -27.92 -13.56 26.65
CA ALA A 194 -26.49 -13.40 26.45
C ALA A 194 -25.98 -12.09 27.08
N ILE A 195 -26.64 -10.96 26.79
CA ILE A 195 -26.29 -9.64 27.31
C ILE A 195 -26.41 -9.62 28.85
N ALA A 196 -27.47 -10.21 29.41
CA ALA A 196 -27.63 -10.35 30.86
C ALA A 196 -26.47 -11.12 31.53
N ASN A 197 -25.89 -12.11 30.83
CA ASN A 197 -24.72 -12.86 31.29
C ASN A 197 -23.38 -12.13 31.08
N GLY A 198 -23.39 -10.92 30.49
CA GLY A 198 -22.20 -10.10 30.24
C GLY A 198 -21.62 -10.25 28.83
N PHE A 199 -22.35 -10.84 27.88
CA PHE A 199 -21.93 -10.86 26.48
C PHE A 199 -22.01 -9.44 25.89
N SER A 200 -20.88 -8.94 25.39
CA SER A 200 -20.81 -7.68 24.65
C SER A 200 -20.72 -7.98 23.16
N MET A 201 -21.70 -7.49 22.39
CA MET A 201 -21.67 -7.59 20.93
C MET A 201 -20.75 -6.51 20.36
N ASP A 202 -19.67 -6.90 19.70
CA ASP A 202 -18.88 -5.99 18.87
C ASP A 202 -19.34 -6.02 17.40
N TYR A 203 -18.83 -5.10 16.59
CA TYR A 203 -19.20 -5.01 15.17
C TYR A 203 -18.78 -6.25 14.35
N LYS A 204 -17.78 -7.02 14.81
CA LYS A 204 -17.27 -8.20 14.11
C LYS A 204 -18.20 -9.39 14.33
N TYR A 205 -18.59 -9.62 15.58
CA TYR A 205 -19.57 -10.63 15.94
C TYR A 205 -20.95 -10.30 15.36
N ARG A 206 -21.36 -9.02 15.34
CA ARG A 206 -22.57 -8.57 14.63
C ARG A 206 -22.55 -8.98 13.16
N ASP A 207 -21.51 -8.61 12.43
CA ASP A 207 -21.41 -8.89 10.99
C ASP A 207 -21.27 -10.39 10.72
N PHE A 208 -20.57 -11.13 11.58
CA PHE A 208 -20.51 -12.60 11.53
C PHE A 208 -21.88 -13.27 11.74
N VAL A 209 -22.65 -12.82 12.72
CA VAL A 209 -24.01 -13.32 13.00
C VAL A 209 -24.90 -13.13 11.78
N PHE A 210 -24.98 -11.92 11.23
CA PHE A 210 -25.76 -11.67 10.02
C PHE A 210 -25.24 -12.45 8.82
N ARG A 211 -23.91 -12.48 8.60
CA ARG A 211 -23.30 -13.25 7.50
C ARG A 211 -23.66 -14.74 7.58
N LYS A 212 -23.83 -15.28 8.79
CA LYS A 212 -24.27 -16.66 9.05
C LYS A 212 -25.77 -16.87 8.90
N MET A 213 -26.62 -15.90 9.24
CA MET A 213 -28.04 -15.94 8.89
C MET A 213 -28.27 -16.00 7.37
N PHE A 214 -27.43 -15.30 6.58
CA PHE A 214 -27.45 -15.36 5.12
C PHE A 214 -26.60 -16.51 4.52
N GLU A 215 -26.02 -17.41 5.31
CA GLU A 215 -25.24 -18.54 4.77
C GLU A 215 -26.17 -19.52 4.03
N ARG A 216 -25.76 -19.99 2.84
CA ARG A 216 -26.59 -20.84 1.98
C ARG A 216 -27.12 -22.06 2.74
N PRO A 217 -28.45 -22.27 2.82
CA PRO A 217 -28.99 -23.45 3.50
C PRO A 217 -28.57 -24.74 2.80
N THR A 218 -28.29 -25.78 3.58
CA THR A 218 -28.02 -27.12 3.06
C THR A 218 -29.26 -27.69 2.38
N LEU A 219 -29.08 -28.49 1.32
CA LEU A 219 -30.14 -29.07 0.46
C LEU A 219 -31.28 -29.82 1.19
N SER A 220 -31.12 -30.13 2.47
CA SER A 220 -32.11 -30.78 3.35
C SER A 220 -32.97 -29.80 4.19
N SER A 221 -32.78 -28.49 4.03
CA SER A 221 -33.47 -27.46 4.80
C SER A 221 -34.56 -26.79 3.95
N GLU A 222 -35.78 -26.71 4.47
CA GLU A 222 -36.91 -25.99 3.84
C GLU A 222 -36.83 -24.46 4.03
N ALA A 223 -35.70 -23.93 4.53
CA ALA A 223 -35.52 -22.53 4.90
C ALA A 223 -35.87 -21.58 3.74
N ARG A 224 -36.83 -20.69 3.99
CA ARG A 224 -37.31 -19.68 3.06
C ARG A 224 -36.57 -18.36 3.26
N ALA A 225 -36.62 -17.51 2.23
CA ALA A 225 -36.14 -16.13 2.33
C ALA A 225 -36.89 -15.32 3.42
N GLU A 226 -38.13 -15.71 3.72
CA GLU A 226 -38.95 -15.14 4.80
C GLU A 226 -38.34 -15.46 6.18
N ASP A 227 -37.96 -16.71 6.45
CA ASP A 227 -37.37 -17.13 7.73
C ASP A 227 -36.08 -16.36 8.05
N ILE A 228 -35.21 -16.15 7.04
CA ILE A 228 -33.99 -15.34 7.17
C ILE A 228 -34.33 -13.88 7.47
N ALA A 229 -35.29 -13.30 6.74
CA ALA A 229 -35.70 -11.92 6.94
C ALA A 229 -36.34 -11.70 8.33
N ASP A 230 -37.13 -12.65 8.83
CA ASP A 230 -37.76 -12.56 10.14
C ASP A 230 -36.74 -12.72 11.29
N ASN A 231 -35.77 -13.63 11.16
CA ASN A 231 -34.66 -13.72 12.11
C ASN A 231 -33.84 -12.41 12.19
N VAL A 232 -33.59 -11.77 11.04
CA VAL A 232 -32.91 -10.47 10.98
C VAL A 232 -33.77 -9.38 11.65
N ARG A 233 -35.07 -9.31 11.35
CA ARG A 233 -36.00 -8.35 11.97
C ARG A 233 -36.08 -8.52 13.49
N GLU A 234 -36.14 -9.76 13.97
CA GLU A 234 -36.18 -10.05 15.41
C GLU A 234 -34.89 -9.60 16.09
N LEU A 235 -33.72 -9.92 15.53
CA LEU A 235 -32.42 -9.50 16.08
C LEU A 235 -32.30 -7.96 16.15
N CYS A 236 -32.67 -7.24 15.09
CA CYS A 236 -32.70 -5.78 15.03
C CYS A 236 -33.72 -5.14 15.99
N LYS A 237 -34.79 -5.87 16.34
CA LYS A 237 -35.81 -5.45 17.31
C LYS A 237 -35.35 -5.66 18.75
N LEU A 238 -34.57 -6.71 19.03
CA LEU A 238 -34.07 -7.04 20.36
C LEU A 238 -32.94 -6.11 20.81
N ASP A 239 -32.11 -5.64 19.89
CA ASP A 239 -31.02 -4.68 20.17
C ASP A 239 -30.80 -3.70 19.01
N PRO A 240 -30.96 -2.38 19.20
CA PRO A 240 -30.68 -1.36 18.19
C PRO A 240 -29.22 -1.30 17.69
N ALA A 241 -28.26 -1.93 18.35
CA ALA A 241 -26.90 -2.10 17.83
C ALA A 241 -26.82 -3.15 16.71
N MET A 242 -27.82 -4.04 16.61
CA MET A 242 -27.93 -5.06 15.58
C MET A 242 -28.58 -4.49 14.32
N PHE A 243 -27.83 -4.52 13.23
CA PHE A 243 -28.29 -4.21 11.87
C PHE A 243 -27.34 -4.82 10.85
N VAL A 244 -27.87 -5.17 9.68
CA VAL A 244 -27.07 -5.65 8.54
C VAL A 244 -26.15 -4.52 8.07
N SER A 245 -24.84 -4.77 8.01
CA SER A 245 -23.84 -3.82 7.49
C SER A 245 -23.79 -3.83 5.96
N ARG A 246 -23.22 -2.77 5.37
CA ARG A 246 -22.92 -2.70 3.93
C ARG A 246 -21.95 -3.82 3.52
N THR A 247 -21.02 -4.19 4.39
CA THR A 247 -20.08 -5.28 4.16
C THR A 247 -20.79 -6.63 4.03
N VAL A 248 -21.70 -6.96 4.97
CA VAL A 248 -22.50 -8.20 4.91
C VAL A 248 -23.40 -8.21 3.66
N ALA A 249 -24.10 -7.11 3.37
CA ALA A 249 -24.99 -7.02 2.22
C ALA A 249 -24.23 -7.12 0.87
N ALA A 250 -23.03 -6.53 0.78
CA ALA A 250 -22.17 -6.65 -0.39
C ALA A 250 -21.75 -8.10 -0.65
N GLU A 251 -21.39 -8.86 0.38
CA GLU A 251 -21.10 -10.30 0.23
C GLU A 251 -22.30 -11.11 -0.25
N VAL A 252 -23.48 -10.86 0.32
CA VAL A 252 -24.72 -11.55 -0.10
C VAL A 252 -25.06 -11.20 -1.57
N CYS A 253 -24.83 -9.95 -1.99
CA CYS A 253 -24.93 -9.56 -3.41
C CYS A 253 -23.91 -10.29 -4.29
N MET A 254 -22.65 -10.43 -3.84
CA MET A 254 -21.62 -11.18 -4.56
C MET A 254 -21.87 -12.69 -4.61
N GLU A 255 -22.83 -13.21 -3.86
CA GLU A 255 -23.30 -14.60 -3.89
C GLU A 255 -24.65 -14.80 -4.59
N ALA A 256 -25.24 -13.75 -5.19
CA ALA A 256 -26.64 -13.73 -5.65
C ALA A 256 -27.09 -14.93 -6.51
N LYS A 257 -26.30 -15.39 -7.49
CA LYS A 257 -26.64 -16.61 -8.28
C LYS A 257 -26.38 -17.93 -7.54
N SER A 258 -25.47 -17.94 -6.57
CA SER A 258 -25.09 -19.14 -5.81
C SER A 258 -25.90 -19.35 -4.53
N ASN A 259 -26.58 -18.32 -4.07
CA ASN A 259 -27.35 -18.23 -2.82
C ASN A 259 -28.56 -17.30 -3.04
N ASP A 260 -29.45 -17.74 -3.94
CA ASP A 260 -30.69 -17.07 -4.33
C ASP A 260 -31.61 -16.79 -3.13
N ILE A 261 -31.71 -17.73 -2.18
CA ILE A 261 -32.50 -17.60 -0.95
C ILE A 261 -31.98 -16.44 -0.08
N GLY A 262 -30.67 -16.37 0.17
CA GLY A 262 -30.06 -15.28 0.95
C GLY A 262 -30.22 -13.92 0.27
N TYR A 263 -30.05 -13.86 -1.05
CA TYR A 263 -30.24 -12.63 -1.83
C TYR A 263 -31.72 -12.20 -1.90
N ALA A 264 -32.66 -13.13 -2.00
CA ALA A 264 -34.08 -12.85 -1.90
C ALA A 264 -34.46 -12.30 -0.51
N ALA A 265 -33.90 -12.84 0.57
CA ALA A 265 -34.11 -12.32 1.92
C ALA A 265 -33.59 -10.88 2.07
N LEU A 266 -32.41 -10.57 1.51
CA LEU A 266 -31.86 -9.21 1.49
C LEU A 266 -32.79 -8.23 0.74
N LYS A 267 -33.32 -8.63 -0.42
CA LYS A 267 -34.32 -7.84 -1.18
C LYS A 267 -35.65 -7.66 -0.43
N LEU A 268 -36.07 -8.62 0.40
CA LEU A 268 -37.25 -8.48 1.26
C LEU A 268 -37.01 -7.49 2.41
N LEU A 269 -35.81 -7.46 2.97
CA LEU A 269 -35.42 -6.51 4.03
C LEU A 269 -35.33 -5.07 3.50
N ASP A 270 -34.77 -4.88 2.31
CA ASP A 270 -34.74 -3.60 1.59
C ASP A 270 -36.16 -3.07 1.33
N LYS A 271 -37.01 -3.87 0.64
CA LYS A 271 -38.42 -3.52 0.35
C LYS A 271 -39.29 -3.25 1.58
N SER A 272 -38.91 -3.78 2.74
CA SER A 272 -39.62 -3.55 4.01
C SER A 272 -38.99 -2.47 4.89
N GLY A 273 -37.96 -1.75 4.42
CA GLY A 273 -37.35 -0.63 5.12
C GLY A 273 -36.52 -1.02 6.36
N HIS A 274 -36.05 -2.27 6.44
CA HIS A 274 -35.28 -2.78 7.59
C HIS A 274 -33.75 -2.65 7.42
N LEU A 275 -33.28 -2.23 6.25
CA LEU A 275 -31.87 -1.86 6.01
C LEU A 275 -31.63 -0.40 6.38
N ARG A 276 -30.41 -0.08 6.84
CA ARG A 276 -29.99 1.30 7.17
C ARG A 276 -29.40 2.07 5.97
N PHE A 277 -29.53 1.51 4.78
CA PHE A 277 -29.06 2.03 3.51
C PHE A 277 -29.96 1.47 2.41
N GLU A 278 -30.01 2.13 1.27
CA GLU A 278 -30.72 1.65 0.08
C GLU A 278 -29.87 0.58 -0.62
N LEU A 279 -30.46 -0.58 -0.94
CA LEU A 279 -29.75 -1.67 -1.60
C LEU A 279 -29.31 -1.31 -3.03
N SER A 280 -30.06 -0.45 -3.72
CA SER A 280 -29.71 0.12 -5.03
C SER A 280 -28.37 0.87 -4.98
N VAL A 281 -28.21 1.80 -4.04
CA VAL A 281 -26.98 2.60 -3.85
C VAL A 281 -25.81 1.70 -3.43
N LEU A 282 -26.06 0.68 -2.60
CA LEU A 282 -25.04 -0.31 -2.27
C LEU A 282 -24.58 -1.11 -3.49
N VAL A 283 -25.51 -1.55 -4.34
CA VAL A 283 -25.17 -2.29 -5.57
C VAL A 283 -24.42 -1.40 -6.55
N GLU A 284 -24.83 -0.14 -6.72
CA GLU A 284 -24.08 0.84 -7.53
C GLU A 284 -22.64 0.99 -7.05
N ASP A 285 -22.41 1.33 -5.78
CA ASP A 285 -21.07 1.45 -5.19
C ASP A 285 -20.26 0.16 -5.32
N LEU A 286 -20.88 -1.01 -5.07
CA LEU A 286 -20.24 -2.31 -5.20
C LEU A 286 -19.78 -2.57 -6.64
N LEU A 287 -20.63 -2.32 -7.64
CA LEU A 287 -20.29 -2.49 -9.05
C LEU A 287 -19.09 -1.60 -9.42
N GLN A 288 -19.03 -0.34 -8.97
CA GLN A 288 -17.91 0.57 -9.25
C GLN A 288 -16.55 0.01 -8.80
N THR A 289 -16.48 -0.74 -7.70
CA THR A 289 -15.21 -1.33 -7.21
C THR A 289 -14.54 -2.27 -8.21
N PHE A 290 -15.29 -2.87 -9.13
CA PHE A 290 -14.77 -3.82 -10.12
C PHE A 290 -14.05 -3.17 -11.30
N LEU A 291 -14.16 -1.84 -11.52
CA LEU A 291 -13.37 -1.15 -12.54
C LEU A 291 -11.85 -1.27 -12.33
N SER A 292 -11.42 -1.43 -11.08
CA SER A 292 -9.99 -1.46 -10.70
C SER A 292 -9.51 -2.83 -10.20
N THR A 293 -10.36 -3.86 -10.17
CA THR A 293 -10.05 -5.15 -9.54
C THR A 293 -10.19 -6.34 -10.50
N ARG A 294 -9.17 -7.21 -10.55
CA ARG A 294 -9.07 -8.37 -11.45
C ARG A 294 -10.20 -9.39 -11.31
N SER A 295 -10.93 -9.37 -10.20
CA SER A 295 -12.15 -10.16 -10.00
C SER A 295 -13.17 -10.02 -11.15
N ILE A 296 -13.20 -8.87 -11.85
CA ILE A 296 -14.02 -8.66 -13.07
C ILE A 296 -13.71 -9.63 -14.22
N CYS A 297 -12.49 -10.21 -14.27
CA CYS A 297 -12.10 -11.22 -15.26
C CYS A 297 -12.70 -12.62 -14.99
N SER A 298 -13.25 -12.86 -13.80
CA SER A 298 -13.84 -14.15 -13.45
C SER A 298 -15.25 -14.29 -14.03
N VAL A 299 -15.53 -15.41 -14.71
CA VAL A 299 -16.84 -15.68 -15.31
C VAL A 299 -17.94 -15.68 -14.25
N SER A 300 -17.73 -16.32 -13.10
CA SER A 300 -18.73 -16.36 -12.01
C SER A 300 -19.00 -14.99 -11.40
N THR A 301 -17.95 -14.16 -11.27
CA THR A 301 -18.08 -12.78 -10.79
C THR A 301 -18.86 -11.96 -11.80
N GLY A 302 -18.47 -11.96 -13.07
CA GLY A 302 -19.20 -11.27 -14.15
C GLY A 302 -20.66 -11.69 -14.23
N ASP A 303 -20.94 -12.98 -14.10
CA ASP A 303 -22.30 -13.53 -14.03
C ASP A 303 -23.13 -12.93 -12.88
N ASN A 304 -22.53 -12.73 -11.69
CA ASN A 304 -23.18 -12.07 -10.56
C ASN A 304 -23.35 -10.56 -10.80
N LEU A 305 -22.33 -9.86 -11.32
CA LEU A 305 -22.42 -8.42 -11.61
C LEU A 305 -23.55 -8.11 -12.60
N LEU A 306 -23.71 -8.91 -13.67
CA LEU A 306 -24.83 -8.77 -14.61
C LEU A 306 -26.19 -9.08 -13.98
N HIS A 307 -26.27 -10.03 -13.04
CA HIS A 307 -27.52 -10.31 -12.32
C HIS A 307 -27.90 -9.14 -11.41
N LEU A 308 -26.95 -8.62 -10.63
CA LEU A 308 -27.15 -7.46 -9.76
C LEU A 308 -27.60 -6.23 -10.54
N PHE A 309 -27.00 -5.95 -11.71
CA PHE A 309 -27.40 -4.84 -12.56
C PHE A 309 -28.79 -5.05 -13.22
N THR A 310 -29.19 -6.30 -13.48
CA THR A 310 -30.54 -6.59 -13.99
C THR A 310 -31.61 -6.31 -12.94
N ASP A 311 -31.33 -6.63 -11.67
CA ASP A 311 -32.22 -6.39 -10.54
C ASP A 311 -32.21 -4.91 -10.09
N PHE A 312 -31.06 -4.23 -10.21
CA PHE A 312 -30.81 -2.84 -9.81
C PHE A 312 -30.07 -2.08 -10.93
N PRO A 313 -30.77 -1.66 -11.99
CA PRO A 313 -30.16 -0.89 -13.08
C PRO A 313 -29.74 0.51 -12.60
N SER A 314 -28.56 0.94 -13.04
CA SER A 314 -27.99 2.25 -12.72
C SER A 314 -27.60 3.01 -13.99
N ASN A 315 -27.77 4.34 -13.95
CA ASN A 315 -27.34 5.26 -15.01
C ASN A 315 -25.88 5.74 -14.81
N HIS A 316 -25.19 5.33 -13.74
CA HIS A 316 -23.86 5.81 -13.41
C HIS A 316 -22.83 5.33 -14.45
N ALA A 317 -22.07 6.25 -15.04
CA ALA A 317 -21.16 5.96 -16.15
C ALA A 317 -20.09 4.89 -15.79
N ALA A 318 -19.59 4.90 -14.55
CA ALA A 318 -18.69 3.86 -14.06
C ALA A 318 -19.34 2.46 -14.04
N VAL A 319 -20.60 2.34 -13.63
CA VAL A 319 -21.34 1.05 -13.60
C VAL A 319 -21.63 0.57 -15.02
N ARG A 320 -22.06 1.48 -15.91
CA ARG A 320 -22.20 1.20 -17.34
C ARG A 320 -20.92 0.61 -17.92
N LEU A 321 -19.76 1.20 -17.62
CA LEU A 321 -18.47 0.68 -18.07
C LEU A 321 -18.16 -0.72 -17.53
N VAL A 322 -18.47 -1.01 -16.25
CA VAL A 322 -18.33 -2.37 -15.67
C VAL A 322 -19.17 -3.38 -16.43
N VAL A 323 -20.45 -3.07 -16.69
CA VAL A 323 -21.37 -3.96 -17.42
C VAL A 323 -20.85 -4.24 -18.83
N LEU A 324 -20.41 -3.20 -19.55
CA LEU A 324 -19.84 -3.34 -20.89
C LEU A 324 -18.56 -4.20 -20.88
N VAL A 325 -17.62 -3.94 -19.96
CA VAL A 325 -16.39 -4.74 -19.80
C VAL A 325 -16.72 -6.20 -19.52
N VAL A 326 -17.68 -6.50 -18.64
CA VAL A 326 -18.10 -7.88 -18.34
C VAL A 326 -18.73 -8.56 -19.55
N VAL A 327 -19.58 -7.87 -20.32
CA VAL A 327 -20.19 -8.42 -21.55
C VAL A 327 -19.12 -8.74 -22.60
N PHE A 328 -18.17 -7.83 -22.86
CA PHE A 328 -17.11 -8.06 -23.85
C PHE A 328 -16.08 -9.11 -23.40
N LEU A 329 -15.70 -9.16 -22.12
CA LEU A 329 -14.89 -10.26 -21.57
C LEU A 329 -15.60 -11.61 -21.74
N SER A 330 -16.91 -11.67 -21.48
CA SER A 330 -17.70 -12.88 -21.70
C SER A 330 -17.78 -13.26 -23.17
N ALA A 331 -17.83 -12.27 -24.08
CA ALA A 331 -17.84 -12.49 -25.51
C ALA A 331 -16.51 -13.07 -26.03
N ASP A 332 -15.38 -12.51 -25.61
CA ASP A 332 -14.04 -13.00 -25.98
C ASP A 332 -13.69 -14.37 -25.36
N ASN A 333 -14.27 -14.72 -24.21
CA ASN A 333 -14.07 -16.01 -23.55
C ASN A 333 -14.96 -17.12 -24.14
N LEU A 334 -16.17 -16.79 -24.60
CA LEU A 334 -17.15 -17.75 -25.13
C LEU A 334 -17.27 -17.72 -26.67
N TYR A 335 -16.49 -16.88 -27.35
CA TYR A 335 -16.54 -16.64 -28.80
C TYR A 335 -17.96 -16.32 -29.30
N LEU A 336 -18.64 -15.39 -28.60
CA LEU A 336 -20.02 -15.01 -28.94
C LEU A 336 -20.10 -14.30 -30.30
N THR A 337 -21.17 -14.57 -31.04
CA THR A 337 -21.47 -13.85 -32.29
C THR A 337 -21.94 -12.43 -32.00
N HIS A 338 -21.75 -11.52 -32.96
CA HIS A 338 -22.22 -10.12 -32.87
C HIS A 338 -23.71 -10.02 -32.46
N SER A 339 -24.57 -10.87 -33.02
CA SER A 339 -25.99 -10.96 -32.69
C SER A 339 -26.22 -11.35 -31.23
N ALA A 340 -25.48 -12.31 -30.69
CA ALA A 340 -25.58 -12.70 -29.28
C ALA A 340 -25.08 -11.60 -28.32
N ILE A 341 -24.02 -10.86 -28.71
CA ILE A 341 -23.54 -9.70 -27.96
C ILE A 341 -24.63 -8.61 -27.94
N ARG A 342 -25.19 -8.27 -29.10
CA ARG A 342 -26.27 -7.29 -29.23
C ARG A 342 -27.50 -7.65 -28.40
N THR A 343 -28.00 -8.89 -28.49
CA THR A 343 -29.16 -9.34 -27.70
C THR A 343 -28.92 -9.23 -26.20
N LYS A 344 -27.71 -9.53 -25.71
CA LYS A 344 -27.36 -9.33 -24.29
C LYS A 344 -27.39 -7.86 -23.88
N LEU A 345 -26.83 -6.97 -24.70
CA LEU A 345 -26.79 -5.52 -24.43
C LEU A 345 -28.18 -4.87 -24.46
N GLU A 346 -29.03 -5.28 -25.41
CA GLU A 346 -30.44 -4.87 -25.49
C GLU A 346 -31.24 -5.38 -24.28
N THR A 347 -31.02 -6.63 -23.85
CA THR A 347 -31.66 -7.22 -22.64
C THR A 347 -31.27 -6.48 -21.36
N LEU A 348 -30.02 -6.01 -21.27
CA LEU A 348 -29.50 -5.23 -20.14
C LEU A 348 -29.87 -3.74 -20.22
N GLY A 349 -30.54 -3.28 -21.28
CA GLY A 349 -30.93 -1.87 -21.43
C GLY A 349 -29.76 -0.89 -21.60
N VAL A 350 -28.54 -1.38 -21.90
CA VAL A 350 -27.34 -0.52 -22.04
C VAL A 350 -27.13 0.03 -23.46
N THR A 351 -28.01 -0.30 -24.41
CA THR A 351 -28.03 0.30 -25.75
C THR A 351 -28.71 1.67 -25.76
N PRO A 352 -28.27 2.66 -26.57
CA PRO A 352 -27.20 2.56 -27.59
C PRO A 352 -25.80 2.53 -26.97
N ILE A 353 -24.84 1.96 -27.71
CA ILE A 353 -23.41 2.05 -27.41
C ILE A 353 -22.81 3.17 -28.26
N THR A 354 -21.95 3.98 -27.66
CA THR A 354 -21.26 5.12 -28.31
C THR A 354 -19.81 4.77 -28.66
N ARG A 355 -19.16 5.60 -29.48
CA ARG A 355 -17.70 5.53 -29.70
C ARG A 355 -16.91 5.62 -28.38
N ARG A 356 -17.34 6.48 -27.45
CA ARG A 356 -16.69 6.69 -26.15
C ARG A 356 -16.79 5.46 -25.24
N ASP A 357 -17.93 4.76 -25.26
CA ASP A 357 -18.08 3.49 -24.55
C ASP A 357 -17.04 2.45 -25.02
N LEU A 358 -16.85 2.31 -26.34
CA LEU A 358 -15.84 1.39 -26.88
C LEU A 358 -14.41 1.79 -26.49
N PHE A 359 -14.10 3.08 -26.55
CA PHE A 359 -12.81 3.62 -26.13
C PHE A 359 -12.54 3.26 -24.66
N ASN A 360 -13.47 3.57 -23.76
CA ASN A 360 -13.34 3.28 -22.33
C ASN A 360 -13.21 1.77 -22.05
N VAL A 361 -13.94 0.91 -22.78
CA VAL A 361 -13.78 -0.56 -22.70
C VAL A 361 -12.37 -0.98 -23.14
N LEU A 362 -11.91 -0.55 -24.32
CA LEU A 362 -10.59 -0.92 -24.85
C LEU A 362 -9.43 -0.41 -23.99
N VAL A 363 -9.60 0.75 -23.36
CA VAL A 363 -8.62 1.35 -22.43
C VAL A 363 -8.63 0.66 -21.06
N ASN A 364 -9.75 0.06 -20.62
CA ASN A 364 -9.86 -0.59 -19.31
C ASN A 364 -8.75 -1.63 -19.07
N PRO A 365 -8.02 -1.61 -17.94
CA PRO A 365 -6.84 -2.45 -17.69
C PRO A 365 -7.03 -3.95 -17.94
N PHE A 366 -8.23 -4.47 -17.74
CA PHE A 366 -8.54 -5.91 -17.79
C PHE A 366 -8.90 -6.44 -19.18
N ILE A 367 -9.07 -5.56 -20.17
CA ILE A 367 -9.28 -5.94 -21.57
C ILE A 367 -7.93 -6.14 -22.28
N GLU A 368 -7.54 -7.40 -22.51
CA GLU A 368 -6.34 -7.76 -23.29
C GLU A 368 -6.63 -8.02 -24.79
N ARG A 369 -7.90 -8.30 -25.15
CA ARG A 369 -8.34 -8.63 -26.52
C ARG A 369 -9.30 -7.54 -27.03
N TYR A 370 -9.27 -7.25 -28.33
CA TYR A 370 -10.11 -6.20 -28.95
C TYR A 370 -11.07 -6.73 -30.03
N ASN A 371 -10.92 -7.99 -30.45
CA ASN A 371 -11.62 -8.55 -31.62
C ASN A 371 -13.16 -8.46 -31.49
N SER A 372 -13.72 -8.85 -30.34
CA SER A 372 -15.17 -8.75 -30.11
C SER A 372 -15.67 -7.31 -30.06
N VAL A 373 -14.82 -6.37 -29.58
CA VAL A 373 -15.17 -4.95 -29.46
C VAL A 373 -15.15 -4.26 -30.83
N ILE A 374 -14.08 -4.45 -31.61
CA ILE A 374 -13.94 -3.84 -32.95
C ILE A 374 -14.88 -4.48 -33.98
N SER A 375 -15.15 -5.79 -33.89
CA SER A 375 -16.15 -6.43 -34.77
C SER A 375 -17.58 -5.95 -34.50
N PHE A 376 -17.92 -5.64 -33.23
CA PHE A 376 -19.17 -4.99 -32.87
C PHE A 376 -19.21 -3.51 -33.35
N ALA A 377 -18.09 -2.78 -33.21
CA ALA A 377 -17.95 -1.40 -33.68
C ALA A 377 -18.25 -1.24 -35.17
N ARG A 378 -17.73 -2.18 -35.98
CA ARG A 378 -17.96 -2.29 -37.45
C ARG A 378 -19.42 -2.46 -37.85
N GLN A 379 -20.34 -2.74 -36.92
CA GLN A 379 -21.72 -3.15 -37.24
C GLN A 379 -22.83 -2.34 -36.56
N GLU A 380 -22.62 -1.79 -35.35
CA GLU A 380 -23.73 -1.25 -34.54
C GLU A 380 -23.53 0.13 -33.90
N VAL A 381 -22.31 0.69 -33.87
CA VAL A 381 -21.97 1.78 -32.90
C VAL A 381 -22.09 3.22 -33.44
N ILE A 382 -22.29 3.39 -34.75
CA ILE A 382 -22.64 4.69 -35.36
C ILE A 382 -23.84 4.47 -36.28
N VAL A 383 -24.77 5.44 -36.31
CA VAL A 383 -25.78 5.56 -37.37
C VAL A 383 -25.33 6.72 -38.25
N ASN A 384 -24.85 6.41 -39.45
CA ASN A 384 -24.42 7.43 -40.41
C ASN A 384 -25.64 8.21 -40.95
N GLU A 385 -25.42 9.37 -41.56
CA GLU A 385 -26.50 10.19 -42.14
C GLU A 385 -27.34 9.43 -43.20
N ASP A 386 -26.73 8.42 -43.85
CA ASP A 386 -27.37 7.48 -44.78
C ASP A 386 -28.26 6.39 -44.10
N GLY A 387 -28.39 6.39 -42.77
CA GLY A 387 -29.10 5.38 -41.99
C GLY A 387 -28.38 4.03 -41.83
N MET A 388 -27.18 3.89 -42.40
CA MET A 388 -26.32 2.71 -42.28
C MET A 388 -25.70 2.62 -40.88
N LYS A 389 -25.76 1.44 -40.27
CA LYS A 389 -25.13 1.17 -38.96
C LYS A 389 -23.68 0.68 -39.09
N GLY A 390 -22.83 1.13 -38.17
CA GLY A 390 -21.45 0.68 -38.00
C GLY A 390 -20.41 1.73 -38.37
N MET A 391 -19.25 1.66 -37.70
CA MET A 391 -18.10 2.53 -37.99
C MET A 391 -17.46 2.18 -39.32
N ASN A 392 -17.05 3.20 -40.07
CA ASN A 392 -16.22 3.05 -41.26
C ASN A 392 -14.75 2.74 -40.90
N VAL A 393 -13.93 2.36 -41.90
CA VAL A 393 -12.54 1.94 -41.67
C VAL A 393 -11.69 3.07 -41.05
N ALA A 394 -11.86 4.32 -41.50
CA ALA A 394 -11.09 5.46 -41.00
C ALA A 394 -11.48 5.85 -39.56
N GLU A 395 -12.76 5.70 -39.20
CA GLU A 395 -13.22 5.88 -37.82
C GLU A 395 -12.64 4.85 -36.86
N ILE A 396 -12.51 3.60 -37.32
CA ILE A 396 -11.89 2.49 -36.57
C ILE A 396 -10.40 2.71 -36.42
N GLU A 397 -9.69 3.09 -37.49
CA GLU A 397 -8.28 3.47 -37.42
C GLU A 397 -8.07 4.62 -36.43
N SER A 398 -8.90 5.67 -36.51
CA SER A 398 -8.89 6.78 -35.55
C SER A 398 -9.13 6.32 -34.11
N LEU A 399 -10.12 5.46 -33.84
CA LEU A 399 -10.40 4.92 -32.51
C LEU A 399 -9.21 4.08 -31.99
N VAL A 400 -8.61 3.27 -32.85
CA VAL A 400 -7.46 2.44 -32.52
C VAL A 400 -6.21 3.28 -32.23
N GLU A 401 -5.97 4.35 -32.99
CA GLU A 401 -4.89 5.32 -32.73
C GLU A 401 -5.07 6.03 -31.37
N GLU A 402 -6.30 6.42 -31.04
CA GLU A 402 -6.67 7.04 -29.77
C GLU A 402 -6.45 6.08 -28.58
N VAL A 403 -6.94 4.84 -28.70
CA VAL A 403 -6.73 3.77 -27.71
C VAL A 403 -5.25 3.47 -27.53
N ALA A 404 -4.48 3.36 -28.63
CA ALA A 404 -3.05 3.09 -28.58
C ALA A 404 -2.29 4.21 -27.85
N SER A 405 -2.63 5.48 -28.12
CA SER A 405 -2.09 6.66 -27.43
C SER A 405 -2.29 6.57 -25.90
N ARG A 406 -3.52 6.31 -25.44
CA ARG A 406 -3.83 6.22 -23.99
C ARG A 406 -3.23 4.96 -23.34
N CYS A 407 -3.15 3.85 -24.06
CA CYS A 407 -2.57 2.60 -23.57
C CYS A 407 -1.05 2.67 -23.32
N LEU A 408 -0.32 3.67 -23.85
CA LEU A 408 1.08 3.89 -23.49
C LEU A 408 1.26 4.24 -22.00
N GLU A 409 0.32 5.02 -21.45
CA GLU A 409 0.32 5.48 -20.05
C GLU A 409 -0.14 4.36 -19.09
N ILE A 410 -1.00 3.44 -19.58
CA ILE A 410 -1.49 2.28 -18.80
C ILE A 410 -0.47 1.15 -18.86
N ALA A 411 0.42 1.13 -17.87
CA ALA A 411 1.63 0.30 -17.87
C ALA A 411 1.43 -1.22 -18.08
N CYS A 412 0.25 -1.80 -17.88
CA CYS A 412 -0.04 -3.23 -18.11
C CYS A 412 -0.55 -3.61 -19.53
N LYS A 413 -0.71 -2.63 -20.44
CA LYS A 413 -1.36 -2.83 -21.77
C LYS A 413 -0.45 -3.33 -22.90
N GLY A 414 0.74 -3.84 -22.61
CA GLY A 414 1.72 -4.24 -23.64
C GLY A 414 1.25 -5.33 -24.60
N LYS A 415 0.36 -6.25 -24.17
CA LYS A 415 -0.26 -7.26 -25.05
C LYS A 415 -1.20 -6.64 -26.08
N LEU A 416 -2.10 -5.77 -25.62
CA LEU A 416 -3.08 -5.11 -26.48
C LEU A 416 -2.36 -4.27 -27.53
N LEU A 417 -1.39 -3.45 -27.11
CA LEU A 417 -0.58 -2.65 -28.02
C LEU A 417 0.19 -3.49 -29.04
N LYS A 418 0.74 -4.65 -28.61
CA LYS A 418 1.39 -5.59 -29.53
C LYS A 418 0.42 -6.04 -30.64
N SER A 419 -0.72 -6.60 -30.29
CA SER A 419 -1.65 -7.13 -31.28
C SER A 419 -2.25 -6.04 -32.17
N LEU A 420 -2.56 -4.86 -31.61
CA LEU A 420 -2.97 -3.70 -32.42
C LEU A 420 -1.86 -3.28 -33.41
N SER A 421 -0.59 -3.27 -33.00
CA SER A 421 0.54 -2.93 -33.90
C SER A 421 0.81 -3.97 -34.99
N GLU A 422 0.34 -5.20 -34.82
CA GLU A 422 0.43 -6.29 -35.81
C GLU A 422 -0.69 -6.19 -36.86
N GLU A 423 -1.90 -5.74 -36.50
CA GLU A 423 -3.01 -5.54 -37.45
C GLU A 423 -3.01 -4.14 -38.11
N PHE A 424 -2.56 -3.09 -37.41
CA PHE A 424 -2.59 -1.69 -37.85
C PHE A 424 -1.18 -1.07 -37.91
N PRO A 425 -0.50 -1.11 -39.08
CA PRO A 425 0.88 -0.63 -39.22
C PRO A 425 1.10 0.86 -38.89
N SER A 426 0.06 1.70 -38.99
CA SER A 426 0.14 3.14 -38.65
C SER A 426 0.56 3.38 -37.20
N ILE A 427 0.16 2.49 -36.28
CA ILE A 427 0.41 2.60 -34.83
C ILE A 427 1.90 2.70 -34.52
N ASN A 428 2.77 1.94 -35.20
CA ASN A 428 4.21 2.00 -34.93
C ASN A 428 4.79 3.39 -35.21
N SER A 429 4.31 4.05 -36.28
CA SER A 429 4.69 5.42 -36.62
C SER A 429 4.09 6.46 -35.65
N LEU A 430 2.86 6.22 -35.20
CA LEU A 430 2.17 7.04 -34.20
C LEU A 430 2.90 6.99 -32.85
N ILE A 431 3.27 5.80 -32.37
CA ILE A 431 3.95 5.61 -31.09
C ILE A 431 5.32 6.29 -31.10
N THR A 432 6.16 6.07 -32.13
CA THR A 432 7.44 6.80 -32.27
C THR A 432 7.20 8.31 -32.25
N ARG A 433 6.20 8.83 -32.98
CA ARG A 433 5.86 10.25 -33.02
C ARG A 433 5.39 10.79 -31.67
N LEU A 434 4.57 10.05 -30.92
CA LEU A 434 4.04 10.46 -29.62
C LEU A 434 5.11 10.39 -28.53
N VAL A 435 5.87 9.31 -28.44
CA VAL A 435 6.92 9.12 -27.42
C VAL A 435 8.00 10.20 -27.54
N LEU A 436 8.44 10.53 -28.76
CA LEU A 436 9.48 11.54 -28.97
C LEU A 436 8.98 13.00 -28.90
N ARG A 437 7.66 13.25 -28.93
CA ARG A 437 7.09 14.62 -28.85
C ARG A 437 6.43 14.95 -27.52
N LYS A 438 5.61 14.05 -26.97
CA LYS A 438 4.81 14.26 -25.75
C LYS A 438 5.55 13.79 -24.50
N PHE A 439 6.29 12.70 -24.60
CA PHE A 439 6.85 11.99 -23.44
C PHE A 439 8.36 12.20 -23.25
N GLN A 440 9.01 13.05 -24.04
CA GLN A 440 10.43 13.33 -23.81
C GLN A 440 10.60 14.33 -22.66
N ILE A 441 11.24 13.90 -21.58
CA ILE A 441 11.53 14.73 -20.41
C ILE A 441 12.89 15.42 -20.56
N TYR A 442 12.90 16.75 -20.47
CA TYR A 442 14.10 17.55 -20.31
C TYR A 442 14.32 17.96 -18.84
N LEU A 443 15.56 18.28 -18.47
CA LEU A 443 15.91 18.70 -17.10
C LEU A 443 15.24 20.03 -16.70
N GLU A 444 14.93 20.88 -17.68
CA GLU A 444 14.33 22.20 -17.50
C GLU A 444 12.82 22.12 -17.16
N ASP A 445 12.13 21.06 -17.61
CA ASP A 445 10.69 20.86 -17.38
C ASP A 445 10.38 20.22 -16.02
N LEU A 446 11.39 19.72 -15.32
CA LEU A 446 11.23 19.01 -14.05
C LEU A 446 11.14 19.99 -12.86
N PRO A 447 10.24 19.75 -11.89
CA PRO A 447 10.19 20.54 -10.68
C PRO A 447 11.48 20.37 -9.88
N GLY A 448 12.15 21.48 -9.58
CA GLY A 448 13.34 21.48 -8.73
C GLY A 448 13.01 21.10 -7.29
N TRP A 449 13.93 20.38 -6.63
CA TRP A 449 13.79 20.01 -5.22
C TRP A 449 13.76 21.24 -4.29
N ASP A 450 12.62 21.48 -3.63
CA ASP A 450 12.45 22.46 -2.54
C ASP A 450 12.09 21.73 -1.22
N PRO A 451 12.78 22.00 -0.10
CA PRO A 451 12.44 21.49 1.23
C PRO A 451 11.01 21.76 1.72
N LYS A 452 10.26 22.67 1.09
CA LYS A 452 8.85 22.95 1.42
C LYS A 452 7.87 22.01 0.72
N THR A 453 8.32 21.25 -0.28
CA THR A 453 7.47 20.44 -1.17
C THR A 453 6.94 19.16 -0.51
N TYR A 454 7.22 18.88 0.77
CA TYR A 454 6.60 17.77 1.51
C TYR A 454 5.05 17.86 1.60
N LEU A 455 4.46 19.00 1.26
CA LEU A 455 3.01 19.21 1.18
C LEU A 455 2.39 18.77 -0.17
N PHE A 456 3.20 18.44 -1.19
CA PHE A 456 2.74 18.04 -2.51
C PHE A 456 3.21 16.62 -2.85
N PRO A 457 2.42 15.84 -3.63
CA PRO A 457 2.84 14.51 -4.05
C PRO A 457 4.12 14.58 -4.90
N PRO A 458 5.06 13.63 -4.74
CA PRO A 458 6.30 13.62 -5.48
C PRO A 458 6.04 13.41 -6.98
N TYR A 459 6.64 14.25 -7.83
CA TYR A 459 6.50 14.18 -9.31
C TYR A 459 6.63 12.76 -9.87
N THR A 460 5.65 12.30 -10.65
CA THR A 460 5.73 11.00 -11.34
C THR A 460 5.74 11.24 -12.85
N ALA A 461 6.52 10.42 -13.57
CA ALA A 461 6.57 10.45 -15.02
C ALA A 461 5.40 9.59 -15.57
N SER A 462 4.78 10.00 -16.67
CA SER A 462 3.52 9.43 -17.19
C SER A 462 3.61 8.05 -17.85
N LEU A 463 4.77 7.38 -17.82
CA LEU A 463 4.99 6.05 -18.39
C LEU A 463 5.72 5.17 -17.36
N CYS A 464 5.73 3.85 -17.54
CA CYS A 464 6.46 2.93 -16.66
C CYS A 464 6.08 3.00 -15.17
N HIS A 465 4.83 3.31 -14.84
CA HIS A 465 4.33 3.21 -13.47
C HIS A 465 4.38 1.76 -12.94
N ASP A 466 4.78 1.58 -11.68
CA ASP A 466 4.86 0.25 -11.06
C ASP A 466 3.48 -0.22 -10.55
N PHE A 467 2.67 -0.71 -11.48
CA PHE A 467 1.36 -1.29 -11.16
C PHE A 467 1.44 -2.55 -10.27
N THR A 468 2.62 -3.18 -10.13
CA THR A 468 2.77 -4.35 -9.25
C THR A 468 2.89 -3.96 -7.78
N ARG A 469 3.40 -2.75 -7.52
CA ARG A 469 3.57 -2.19 -6.17
C ARG A 469 2.39 -1.32 -5.72
N TYR A 470 1.80 -0.55 -6.63
CA TYR A 470 0.73 0.43 -6.33
C TYR A 470 -0.66 0.02 -6.87
N GLY A 471 -0.72 -1.06 -7.67
CA GLY A 471 -1.92 -1.39 -8.43
C GLY A 471 -2.18 -0.42 -9.58
N VAL A 472 -3.19 -0.71 -10.42
CA VAL A 472 -3.56 0.21 -11.52
C VAL A 472 -4.49 1.32 -11.02
N GLY A 473 -5.30 1.07 -9.97
CA GLY A 473 -6.29 2.02 -9.45
C GLY A 473 -5.77 3.22 -8.66
N GLU A 474 -4.51 3.22 -8.18
CA GLU A 474 -3.89 4.43 -7.58
C GLU A 474 -3.31 5.38 -8.63
N VAL A 475 -3.03 4.87 -9.83
CA VAL A 475 -2.38 5.61 -10.93
C VAL A 475 -3.40 6.08 -11.97
N HIS A 476 -4.46 5.30 -12.18
CA HIS A 476 -5.60 5.67 -13.02
C HIS A 476 -6.86 5.66 -12.15
N THR A 477 -7.23 6.85 -11.65
CA THR A 477 -8.48 7.08 -10.91
C THR A 477 -9.70 6.68 -11.75
N ILE A 478 -10.85 6.46 -11.10
CA ILE A 478 -12.12 6.22 -11.80
C ILE A 478 -12.41 7.38 -12.76
N ASP A 479 -12.12 8.63 -12.35
CA ASP A 479 -12.24 9.82 -13.20
C ASP A 479 -11.38 9.73 -14.48
N ASN A 480 -10.21 9.08 -14.44
CA ASN A 480 -9.34 8.87 -15.60
C ASN A 480 -9.83 7.77 -16.57
N LEU A 481 -10.79 6.94 -16.14
CA LEU A 481 -11.44 5.88 -16.92
C LEU A 481 -12.85 6.27 -17.38
N VAL A 482 -13.45 7.29 -16.75
CA VAL A 482 -14.85 7.73 -16.99
C VAL A 482 -14.94 9.15 -17.57
N SER A 483 -13.89 9.98 -17.39
CA SER A 483 -13.81 11.42 -17.72
C SER A 483 -14.79 11.91 -18.79
N GLU A 484 -15.66 12.85 -18.40
CA GLU A 484 -16.61 13.56 -19.26
C GLU A 484 -15.98 14.80 -19.94
N GLN A 485 -14.65 14.83 -20.13
CA GLN A 485 -14.00 15.96 -20.78
C GLN A 485 -14.40 16.03 -22.27
N SER A 486 -15.05 17.14 -22.62
CA SER A 486 -15.46 17.52 -23.97
C SER A 486 -14.25 17.78 -24.86
N GLU A 487 -14.33 17.30 -26.10
CA GLU A 487 -13.21 17.31 -27.06
C GLU A 487 -12.79 18.71 -27.53
N GLU A 488 -13.59 19.75 -27.24
CA GLU A 488 -13.35 21.13 -27.65
C GLU A 488 -12.25 21.85 -26.85
N ALA A 489 -11.93 21.41 -25.63
CA ALA A 489 -10.95 22.10 -24.78
C ALA A 489 -9.49 21.91 -25.24
N VAL A 490 -9.16 20.78 -25.88
CA VAL A 490 -7.78 20.41 -26.25
C VAL A 490 -7.34 21.07 -27.57
N ILE A 491 -8.27 21.57 -28.38
CA ILE A 491 -7.98 22.21 -29.68
C ILE A 491 -7.77 23.73 -29.53
N LEU A 492 -8.32 24.36 -28.48
CA LEU A 492 -8.25 25.81 -28.27
C LEU A 492 -6.95 26.32 -27.63
N GLU A 493 -6.16 25.48 -26.95
CA GLU A 493 -4.84 25.90 -26.40
C GLU A 493 -3.77 26.16 -27.47
N LEU A 494 -4.04 25.90 -28.75
CA LEU A 494 -3.10 26.15 -29.85
C LEU A 494 -3.25 27.53 -30.51
N THR A 495 -4.29 28.31 -30.19
CA THR A 495 -4.56 29.61 -30.85
C THR A 495 -5.23 30.67 -29.96
N ASP A 496 -4.63 31.06 -28.84
CA ASP A 496 -4.54 32.50 -28.51
C ASP A 496 -3.47 32.82 -27.45
N VAL A 497 -2.53 33.72 -27.79
CA VAL A 497 -1.60 34.33 -26.81
C VAL A 497 -1.44 35.80 -27.15
N THR A 498 -2.45 36.62 -26.84
CA THR A 498 -2.25 38.05 -26.57
C THR A 498 -3.16 38.61 -25.48
N LYS A 499 -2.55 39.02 -24.37
CA LYS A 499 -2.95 40.12 -23.45
C LYS A 499 -4.34 40.06 -22.79
N ASN A 500 -4.35 39.86 -21.47
CA ASN A 500 -4.43 40.96 -20.51
C ASN A 500 -4.32 40.45 -19.05
N GLU A 501 -3.62 41.20 -18.20
CA GLU A 501 -3.76 41.10 -16.74
C GLU A 501 -4.85 42.07 -16.28
N ALA A 502 -5.82 41.62 -15.46
CA ALA A 502 -6.34 42.32 -14.28
C ALA A 502 -7.56 41.61 -13.64
N ASP A 503 -7.42 41.30 -12.35
CA ASP A 503 -8.47 41.22 -11.32
C ASP A 503 -9.61 40.16 -11.35
N VAL A 504 -10.14 40.01 -10.14
CA VAL A 504 -11.35 39.31 -9.67
C VAL A 504 -11.16 37.90 -9.08
N MET A 505 -11.45 37.88 -7.77
CA MET A 505 -11.38 36.79 -6.82
C MET A 505 -12.44 35.69 -6.95
N ASP A 506 -12.14 34.61 -6.23
CA ASP A 506 -13.03 33.69 -5.50
C ASP A 506 -13.75 32.60 -6.30
N GLY A 507 -13.50 31.36 -5.87
CA GLY A 507 -13.84 30.13 -6.58
C GLY A 507 -13.31 28.92 -5.83
N LYS A 508 -13.88 28.65 -4.64
CA LYS A 508 -13.51 27.51 -3.78
C LYS A 508 -13.55 26.16 -4.52
N LEU A 509 -12.38 25.61 -4.81
CA LEU A 509 -12.20 24.20 -5.14
C LEU A 509 -12.10 23.41 -3.82
N VAL A 510 -13.21 22.79 -3.41
CA VAL A 510 -13.26 21.94 -2.21
C VAL A 510 -12.65 20.58 -2.54
N VAL A 511 -11.33 20.46 -2.37
CA VAL A 511 -10.64 19.16 -2.36
C VAL A 511 -10.71 18.59 -0.94
N GLN A 512 -11.39 17.46 -0.80
CA GLN A 512 -11.62 16.79 0.49
C GLN A 512 -10.34 16.10 0.98
N VAL A 513 -9.48 16.85 1.66
CA VAL A 513 -8.25 16.32 2.29
C VAL A 513 -8.61 15.60 3.59
N THR A 514 -8.73 14.27 3.53
CA THR A 514 -8.84 13.42 4.73
C THR A 514 -7.46 13.23 5.37
N SER A 515 -7.07 14.11 6.30
CA SER A 515 -6.07 13.77 7.33
C SER A 515 -6.10 14.69 8.57
N SER A 516 -6.94 14.35 9.54
CA SER A 516 -6.79 14.76 10.94
C SER A 516 -7.27 13.63 11.86
N PRO A 517 -6.50 13.21 12.89
CA PRO A 517 -6.92 12.18 13.82
C PRO A 517 -7.76 12.79 14.96
N GLU A 518 -9.04 13.07 14.69
CA GLU A 518 -10.06 13.16 15.74
C GLU A 518 -10.89 11.87 15.76
N PRO A 519 -11.41 11.43 16.93
CA PRO A 519 -12.04 10.13 17.09
C PRO A 519 -13.53 10.15 16.68
N ASP A 520 -13.82 10.68 15.49
CA ASP A 520 -15.15 10.54 14.89
C ASP A 520 -15.35 9.11 14.40
N ALA A 521 -16.51 8.53 14.75
CA ALA A 521 -16.76 7.10 14.60
C ALA A 521 -16.63 6.64 13.14
N PRO A 522 -15.68 5.72 12.81
CA PRO A 522 -15.58 5.18 11.46
C PRO A 522 -16.89 4.49 11.09
N SER A 523 -17.42 4.82 9.91
CA SER A 523 -18.73 4.44 9.36
C SER A 523 -19.35 3.20 10.02
N ALA A 524 -20.29 3.42 10.95
CA ALA A 524 -20.95 2.34 11.70
C ALA A 524 -21.64 1.29 10.81
N LEU A 525 -21.94 1.67 9.56
CA LEU A 525 -22.52 0.85 8.49
C LEU A 525 -21.51 -0.08 7.79
N GLY A 526 -20.21 0.03 8.05
CA GLY A 526 -19.15 -0.75 7.39
C GLY A 526 -18.75 -0.23 6.01
N GLU A 527 -17.53 -0.56 5.58
CA GLU A 527 -17.01 -0.27 4.24
C GLU A 527 -17.37 -1.40 3.26
N ILE A 528 -17.58 -1.04 1.98
CA ILE A 528 -17.74 -2.04 0.92
C ILE A 528 -16.35 -2.56 0.54
N SER A 529 -16.04 -3.77 1.00
CA SER A 529 -14.78 -4.46 0.72
C SER A 529 -15.04 -5.68 -0.18
N GLN A 530 -14.06 -6.02 -1.03
CA GLN A 530 -14.03 -7.31 -1.74
C GLN A 530 -13.33 -8.41 -0.91
N GLU A 531 -12.96 -8.15 0.34
CA GLU A 531 -12.51 -9.17 1.27
C GLU A 531 -13.71 -9.85 1.93
N THR A 532 -13.72 -11.19 1.96
CA THR A 532 -14.77 -11.89 2.72
C THR A 532 -14.62 -11.61 4.21
N LEU A 533 -15.72 -11.47 4.92
CA LEU A 533 -15.82 -11.36 6.38
C LEU A 533 -15.14 -12.56 7.04
N THR A 534 -15.21 -13.76 6.44
CA THR A 534 -14.47 -14.94 6.91
C THR A 534 -12.94 -14.72 6.84
N THR A 535 -12.44 -13.98 5.85
CA THR A 535 -11.03 -13.56 5.75
C THR A 535 -10.71 -12.47 6.77
N MET A 536 -11.54 -11.43 6.91
CA MET A 536 -11.34 -10.32 7.85
C MET A 536 -11.32 -10.82 9.31
N ILE A 537 -12.32 -11.60 9.71
CA ILE A 537 -12.44 -12.21 11.04
C ILE A 537 -11.21 -13.08 11.33
N ARG A 538 -10.78 -13.92 10.38
CA ARG A 538 -9.58 -14.76 10.57
C ARG A 538 -8.28 -13.98 10.60
N HIS A 539 -8.16 -12.86 9.88
CA HIS A 539 -7.00 -11.97 9.97
C HIS A 539 -6.88 -11.34 11.36
N ASP A 540 -8.01 -10.96 11.95
CA ASP A 540 -8.07 -10.41 13.30
C ASP A 540 -7.86 -11.47 14.39
N GLU A 541 -8.49 -12.65 14.27
CA GLU A 541 -8.24 -13.80 15.17
C GLU A 541 -6.77 -14.27 15.11
N ALA A 542 -6.16 -14.25 13.92
CA ALA A 542 -4.74 -14.56 13.73
C ALA A 542 -3.78 -13.45 14.20
N THR A 543 -4.31 -12.31 14.67
CA THR A 543 -3.54 -11.19 15.20
C THR A 543 -3.65 -11.13 16.72
N PRO A 544 -2.94 -11.99 17.48
CA PRO A 544 -2.87 -11.83 18.93
C PRO A 544 -2.18 -10.49 19.25
N ALA A 545 -2.80 -9.70 20.12
CA ALA A 545 -2.27 -8.42 20.64
C ALA A 545 -0.87 -8.53 21.32
N ARG A 546 -0.31 -9.74 21.44
CA ARG A 546 1.05 -10.03 21.90
C ARG A 546 1.80 -11.06 21.04
N SER A 547 1.96 -10.81 19.73
CA SER A 547 3.02 -11.49 18.95
C SER A 547 3.83 -10.54 18.06
N ARG A 548 4.79 -9.83 18.69
CA ARG A 548 5.89 -9.19 17.95
C ARG A 548 6.94 -10.23 17.52
N ARG A 549 6.58 -11.17 16.64
CA ARG A 549 7.46 -11.97 15.74
C ARG A 549 6.70 -13.17 15.15
N MET A 550 5.91 -12.96 14.10
CA MET A 550 5.82 -13.91 12.98
C MET A 550 5.57 -13.16 11.68
N ARG A 551 6.66 -12.75 11.00
CA ARG A 551 6.65 -12.66 9.54
C ARG A 551 7.01 -14.05 9.02
N ILE A 552 6.06 -14.69 8.35
CA ILE A 552 6.21 -15.58 7.17
C ILE A 552 4.85 -16.24 6.93
N GLN A 553 4.50 -16.37 5.65
CA GLN A 553 3.22 -16.83 5.14
C GLN A 553 2.61 -18.03 5.89
N TYR A 554 1.41 -17.84 6.44
CA TYR A 554 0.46 -18.94 6.47
C TYR A 554 -0.12 -19.12 5.06
N SER A 555 -0.09 -20.36 4.59
CA SER A 555 -0.40 -20.74 3.21
C SER A 555 -1.91 -20.65 2.95
N TYR A 556 -2.38 -19.49 2.47
CA TYR A 556 -3.70 -19.35 1.88
C TYR A 556 -3.77 -19.98 0.49
N GLY A 557 -4.98 -20.34 0.04
CA GLY A 557 -5.20 -20.74 -1.36
C GLY A 557 -4.78 -19.60 -2.29
N VAL A 558 -3.79 -19.85 -3.15
CA VAL A 558 -3.20 -18.85 -4.07
C VAL A 558 -4.26 -18.19 -4.97
N SER A 559 -5.38 -18.87 -5.20
CA SER A 559 -6.55 -18.37 -5.95
C SER A 559 -7.13 -17.08 -5.37
N ASP A 560 -7.46 -17.04 -4.07
CA ASP A 560 -8.32 -15.97 -3.51
C ASP A 560 -7.57 -14.63 -3.35
N ILE A 561 -6.26 -14.69 -3.16
CA ILE A 561 -5.41 -13.48 -3.17
C ILE A 561 -5.24 -12.99 -4.62
N SER A 562 -5.24 -13.89 -5.61
CA SER A 562 -4.99 -13.54 -7.01
C SER A 562 -6.13 -12.75 -7.67
N SER A 563 -7.38 -12.92 -7.22
CA SER A 563 -8.53 -12.16 -7.70
C SER A 563 -8.53 -10.71 -7.23
N LYS A 564 -7.89 -10.41 -6.10
CA LYS A 564 -7.79 -9.07 -5.48
C LYS A 564 -6.73 -8.16 -6.13
N PHE A 565 -5.87 -8.69 -7.01
CA PHE A 565 -4.86 -7.86 -7.66
C PHE A 565 -5.52 -6.78 -8.52
N ARG A 566 -5.01 -5.54 -8.43
CA ARG A 566 -5.47 -4.41 -9.25
C ARG A 566 -4.81 -4.39 -10.63
N TYR A 567 -4.50 -5.55 -11.20
CA TYR A 567 -3.84 -5.71 -12.50
C TYR A 567 -4.16 -7.10 -13.11
N PRO A 568 -4.06 -7.29 -14.46
CA PRO A 568 -4.40 -8.56 -15.14
C PRO A 568 -3.64 -9.80 -14.67
N GLN A 569 -4.07 -10.99 -15.10
CA GLN A 569 -3.44 -12.26 -14.69
C GLN A 569 -2.01 -12.44 -15.21
N ASP A 570 -1.76 -12.00 -16.44
CA ASP A 570 -0.47 -12.14 -17.12
C ASP A 570 -0.10 -10.79 -17.78
N PRO A 571 0.23 -9.76 -16.98
CA PRO A 571 0.33 -8.40 -17.46
C PRO A 571 1.67 -8.16 -18.18
N LEU A 572 1.64 -8.03 -19.50
CA LEU A 572 2.82 -7.59 -20.26
C LEU A 572 3.01 -6.08 -20.07
N HIS A 573 4.04 -5.69 -19.32
CA HIS A 573 4.33 -4.29 -19.10
C HIS A 573 4.68 -3.59 -20.44
N VAL A 574 4.08 -2.44 -20.75
CA VAL A 574 4.23 -1.69 -22.02
C VAL A 574 5.72 -1.48 -22.36
N GLY A 575 6.52 -0.98 -21.42
CA GLY A 575 7.97 -0.83 -21.61
C GLY A 575 8.73 -2.12 -21.97
N LYS A 576 8.30 -3.32 -21.53
CA LYS A 576 8.92 -4.59 -21.95
C LYS A 576 8.62 -4.87 -23.42
N TRP A 577 7.39 -4.63 -23.85
CA TRP A 577 7.00 -4.72 -25.25
C TRP A 577 7.74 -3.69 -26.12
N ILE A 578 7.81 -2.41 -25.71
CA ILE A 578 8.57 -1.36 -26.42
C ILE A 578 10.02 -1.78 -26.65
N ARG A 579 10.73 -2.26 -25.61
CA ARG A 579 12.11 -2.76 -25.75
C ARG A 579 12.21 -3.95 -26.70
N SER A 580 11.20 -4.82 -26.74
CA SER A 580 11.16 -5.96 -27.67
C SER A 580 10.86 -5.56 -29.11
N CYS A 581 10.15 -4.44 -29.32
CA CYS A 581 9.74 -3.96 -30.64
C CYS A 581 10.81 -3.04 -31.27
N TYR A 582 11.28 -2.04 -30.52
CA TYR A 582 12.23 -1.02 -30.98
C TYR A 582 13.70 -1.34 -30.63
N GLY A 583 13.93 -2.35 -29.78
CA GLY A 583 15.27 -2.74 -29.33
C GLY A 583 15.82 -1.87 -28.18
N SER A 584 16.97 -2.29 -27.66
CA SER A 584 17.63 -1.72 -26.47
C SER A 584 18.30 -0.35 -26.69
N ARG A 585 18.50 0.08 -27.95
CA ARG A 585 19.22 1.30 -28.34
C ARG A 585 18.41 2.26 -29.22
N SER A 586 17.08 2.11 -29.30
CA SER A 586 16.18 3.10 -29.92
C SER A 586 15.94 4.30 -28.98
N ALA A 587 15.62 5.45 -29.56
CA ALA A 587 15.21 6.64 -28.83
C ALA A 587 13.92 6.42 -28.03
N VAL A 588 12.97 5.64 -28.56
CA VAL A 588 11.70 5.28 -27.88
C VAL A 588 11.99 4.54 -26.57
N THR A 589 12.87 3.53 -26.60
CA THR A 589 13.26 2.76 -25.40
C THR A 589 14.01 3.63 -24.38
N ALA A 590 14.82 4.60 -24.82
CA ALA A 590 15.53 5.52 -23.92
C ALA A 590 14.57 6.45 -23.13
N VAL A 591 13.47 6.90 -23.74
CA VAL A 591 12.40 7.64 -23.05
C VAL A 591 11.74 6.77 -21.99
N PHE A 592 11.34 5.53 -22.34
CA PHE A 592 10.76 4.58 -21.38
C PHE A 592 11.70 4.23 -20.22
N MET A 593 13.02 4.16 -20.46
CA MET A 593 14.04 4.01 -19.41
C MET A 593 14.07 5.22 -18.47
N THR A 594 14.09 6.44 -19.02
CA THR A 594 14.06 7.67 -18.21
C THR A 594 12.82 7.72 -17.29
N HIS A 595 11.65 7.33 -17.81
CA HIS A 595 10.42 7.24 -17.02
C HIS A 595 10.49 6.16 -15.92
N ALA A 596 11.03 4.97 -16.25
CA ALA A 596 11.22 3.90 -15.26
C ALA A 596 12.18 4.29 -14.12
N VAL A 597 13.18 5.12 -14.42
CA VAL A 597 14.10 5.71 -13.43
C VAL A 597 13.40 6.71 -12.52
N ILE A 598 12.62 7.65 -13.07
CA ILE A 598 11.90 8.67 -12.27
C ILE A 598 10.87 8.02 -11.33
N ASN A 599 10.19 6.98 -11.82
CA ASN A 599 9.14 6.25 -11.08
C ASN A 599 9.66 5.12 -10.17
N ASP A 600 10.97 4.92 -10.05
CA ASP A 600 11.60 3.87 -9.23
C ASP A 600 11.03 2.46 -9.51
N ASN A 601 10.69 2.16 -10.77
CA ASN A 601 10.05 0.89 -11.14
C ASN A 601 11.08 -0.25 -11.18
N CYS A 602 11.34 -0.84 -10.02
CA CYS A 602 12.26 -1.96 -9.83
C CYS A 602 12.05 -3.10 -10.84
N SER A 603 10.79 -3.45 -11.16
CA SER A 603 10.49 -4.56 -12.07
C SER A 603 10.95 -4.28 -13.51
N MET A 604 10.86 -3.02 -13.93
CA MET A 604 11.28 -2.55 -15.25
C MET A 604 12.79 -2.33 -15.33
N LEU A 605 13.38 -1.70 -14.32
CA LEU A 605 14.82 -1.50 -14.23
C LEU A 605 15.54 -2.85 -14.17
N HIS A 606 15.01 -3.82 -13.40
CA HIS A 606 15.51 -5.20 -13.43
C HIS A 606 15.43 -5.78 -14.85
N SER A 607 14.29 -5.68 -15.53
CA SER A 607 14.16 -6.24 -16.88
C SER A 607 15.13 -5.62 -17.88
N TYR A 608 15.32 -4.29 -17.85
CA TYR A 608 16.18 -3.55 -18.78
C TYR A 608 17.67 -3.74 -18.55
N LEU A 609 18.09 -3.89 -17.28
CA LEU A 609 19.50 -3.93 -16.87
C LEU A 609 19.98 -5.34 -16.52
N MET A 610 19.16 -6.17 -15.88
CA MET A 610 19.51 -7.54 -15.51
C MET A 610 18.93 -8.53 -16.54
N CYS A 611 19.77 -9.04 -17.45
CA CYS A 611 19.33 -9.91 -18.53
C CYS A 611 18.80 -11.26 -17.99
N SER A 612 17.49 -11.48 -18.05
CA SER A 612 16.81 -12.67 -17.48
C SER A 612 16.57 -13.82 -18.48
N GLU A 613 17.01 -13.69 -19.74
CA GLU A 613 16.83 -14.71 -20.80
C GLU A 613 17.91 -15.80 -20.71
N PRO A 614 17.60 -17.06 -20.34
CA PRO A 614 18.59 -18.14 -20.28
C PRO A 614 19.01 -18.63 -21.68
N SER A 615 18.29 -18.20 -22.72
CA SER A 615 18.26 -18.79 -24.05
C SER A 615 19.36 -18.30 -25.00
N GLN A 616 20.02 -17.17 -24.70
CA GLN A 616 20.93 -16.50 -25.64
C GLN A 616 22.34 -16.29 -25.06
N LEU A 617 23.29 -17.02 -25.65
CA LEU A 617 24.72 -16.90 -25.37
C LEU A 617 25.23 -15.46 -25.58
N ARG A 618 25.56 -14.79 -24.46
CA ARG A 618 26.49 -13.65 -24.34
C ARG A 618 26.56 -12.70 -25.55
N ARG A 619 25.49 -11.94 -25.80
CA ARG A 619 25.61 -10.63 -26.46
C ARG A 619 25.22 -9.53 -25.49
N ALA A 620 26.16 -8.63 -25.19
CA ALA A 620 25.92 -7.42 -24.40
C ALA A 620 24.98 -6.40 -25.10
N SER A 621 24.36 -6.76 -26.23
CA SER A 621 23.43 -5.93 -26.99
C SER A 621 22.03 -5.85 -26.39
N GLY A 622 21.68 -6.69 -25.41
CA GLY A 622 20.32 -6.71 -24.82
C GLY A 622 20.03 -5.58 -23.83
N HIS A 623 21.04 -5.01 -23.18
CA HIS A 623 20.88 -4.05 -22.08
C HIS A 623 20.52 -2.64 -22.60
N VAL A 624 19.60 -1.96 -21.91
CA VAL A 624 19.32 -0.55 -22.18
C VAL A 624 20.37 0.30 -21.45
N PRO A 625 21.17 1.14 -22.12
CA PRO A 625 22.30 1.82 -21.47
C PRO A 625 21.90 2.82 -20.38
N VAL A 626 22.67 2.84 -19.29
CA VAL A 626 22.59 3.85 -18.24
C VAL A 626 23.42 5.08 -18.64
N THR A 627 22.86 6.28 -18.45
CA THR A 627 23.50 7.57 -18.81
C THR A 627 23.70 8.45 -17.57
N LEU A 628 24.60 9.42 -17.66
CA LEU A 628 24.76 10.46 -16.63
C LEU A 628 23.47 11.27 -16.44
N LYS A 629 22.73 11.56 -17.53
CA LYS A 629 21.42 12.22 -17.52
C LYS A 629 20.43 11.59 -16.53
N HIS A 630 20.40 10.26 -16.39
CA HIS A 630 19.55 9.60 -15.39
C HIS A 630 19.88 10.04 -13.95
N PHE A 631 21.16 10.21 -13.63
CA PHE A 631 21.60 10.69 -12.32
C PHE A 631 21.35 12.19 -12.14
N GLU A 632 21.51 13.01 -13.19
CA GLU A 632 21.20 14.44 -13.17
C GLU A 632 19.69 14.69 -12.92
N VAL A 633 18.82 13.90 -13.56
CA VAL A 633 17.36 13.93 -13.35
C VAL A 633 17.00 13.58 -11.90
N LEU A 634 17.59 12.52 -11.36
CA LEU A 634 17.37 12.11 -9.97
C LEU A 634 17.92 13.13 -8.95
N ALA A 635 19.04 13.77 -9.27
CA ALA A 635 19.62 14.85 -8.45
C ALA A 635 18.67 16.05 -8.35
N HIS A 636 18.14 16.49 -9.49
CA HIS A 636 17.19 17.61 -9.58
C HIS A 636 15.89 17.34 -8.82
N LEU A 637 15.39 16.10 -8.86
CA LEU A 637 14.25 15.63 -8.07
C LEU A 637 14.58 15.28 -6.60
N GLY A 638 15.86 15.29 -6.21
CA GLY A 638 16.36 14.96 -4.87
C GLY A 638 16.25 13.49 -4.44
N ARG A 639 15.98 12.56 -5.37
CA ARG A 639 15.70 11.14 -5.11
C ARG A 639 16.96 10.27 -5.14
N ALA A 640 17.06 9.29 -4.25
CA ALA A 640 18.14 8.31 -4.34
C ALA A 640 18.03 7.45 -5.62
N PRO A 641 19.13 7.21 -6.36
CA PRO A 641 19.14 6.27 -7.48
C PRO A 641 18.79 4.84 -7.05
N ASN A 642 18.00 4.16 -7.87
CA ASN A 642 17.67 2.75 -7.69
C ASN A 642 18.92 1.86 -7.66
N PHE A 643 18.88 0.78 -6.89
CA PHE A 643 19.98 -0.18 -6.77
C PHE A 643 20.49 -0.72 -8.12
N TYR A 644 19.61 -1.01 -9.08
CA TYR A 644 20.03 -1.58 -10.37
C TYR A 644 20.88 -0.61 -11.19
N LEU A 645 20.59 0.71 -11.17
CA LEU A 645 21.42 1.73 -11.83
C LEU A 645 22.83 1.76 -11.24
N TRP A 646 22.92 1.59 -9.92
CA TRP A 646 24.19 1.63 -9.22
C TRP A 646 25.01 0.36 -9.43
N ASN A 647 24.36 -0.81 -9.44
CA ASN A 647 24.99 -2.09 -9.71
C ASN A 647 25.63 -2.12 -11.10
N GLU A 648 24.97 -1.58 -12.13
CA GLU A 648 25.55 -1.46 -13.49
C GLU A 648 26.85 -0.65 -13.50
N VAL A 649 26.90 0.46 -12.76
CA VAL A 649 28.12 1.29 -12.63
C VAL A 649 29.19 0.55 -11.81
N GLU A 650 28.83 -0.15 -10.73
CA GLU A 650 29.75 -1.01 -9.96
C GLU A 650 30.33 -2.16 -10.84
N THR A 651 29.59 -2.65 -11.84
CA THR A 651 30.08 -3.65 -12.82
C THR A 651 30.86 -3.06 -14.01
N GLY A 652 31.09 -1.75 -14.07
CA GLY A 652 31.94 -1.11 -15.08
C GLY A 652 31.26 -0.84 -16.43
N VAL A 653 29.95 -0.57 -16.45
CA VAL A 653 29.20 -0.21 -17.68
C VAL A 653 29.84 0.97 -18.43
N ASN A 654 29.75 0.96 -19.76
CA ASN A 654 30.21 2.05 -20.62
C ASN A 654 29.68 3.41 -20.14
N PHE A 655 30.55 4.42 -20.16
CA PHE A 655 30.14 5.78 -19.83
C PHE A 655 29.41 6.42 -21.03
N TYR A 656 28.18 6.88 -20.79
CA TYR A 656 27.39 7.68 -21.72
C TYR A 656 26.87 8.91 -20.99
N ARG A 657 26.97 10.09 -21.59
CA ARG A 657 26.47 11.33 -21.00
C ARG A 657 24.95 11.41 -21.11
N ASP A 658 24.45 11.21 -22.32
CA ASP A 658 23.02 11.22 -22.65
C ASP A 658 22.65 10.08 -23.62
N GLU A 659 21.38 10.03 -24.01
CA GLU A 659 20.86 9.04 -24.95
C GLU A 659 21.46 9.17 -26.37
N HIS A 660 21.93 10.35 -26.78
CA HIS A 660 22.43 10.60 -28.13
C HIS A 660 23.80 9.95 -28.40
N ASP A 661 24.56 9.65 -27.36
CA ASP A 661 25.89 8.99 -27.44
C ASP A 661 25.82 7.54 -27.93
N TYR A 662 24.74 6.80 -27.63
CA TYR A 662 24.59 5.38 -28.01
C TYR A 662 23.51 5.10 -29.07
N ILE A 663 22.57 6.02 -29.29
CA ILE A 663 21.57 5.92 -30.38
C ILE A 663 22.26 6.18 -31.72
N SER A 664 22.08 5.26 -32.68
CA SER A 664 22.77 5.29 -33.97
C SER A 664 22.56 6.61 -34.73
N LYS A 665 23.54 7.03 -35.54
CA LYS A 665 23.41 8.24 -36.38
C LYS A 665 22.50 8.03 -37.61
N THR A 666 22.20 6.78 -37.93
CA THR A 666 21.36 6.33 -39.05
C THR A 666 19.89 6.19 -38.70
N ASP A 667 19.51 6.41 -37.43
CA ASP A 667 18.15 6.23 -36.97
C ASP A 667 17.21 7.32 -37.53
N ALA A 668 16.15 6.91 -38.22
CA ALA A 668 15.18 7.85 -38.82
C ALA A 668 14.50 8.73 -37.74
N GLU A 669 14.42 8.21 -36.52
CA GLU A 669 13.91 8.88 -35.31
C GLU A 669 14.67 10.18 -34.99
N LYS A 670 15.96 10.29 -35.36
CA LYS A 670 16.80 11.48 -35.09
C LYS A 670 16.37 12.72 -35.89
N PHE A 671 15.75 12.54 -37.07
CA PHE A 671 15.25 13.66 -37.88
C PHE A 671 14.00 14.32 -37.28
N LEU A 672 13.19 13.59 -36.51
CA LEU A 672 12.05 14.16 -35.79
C LEU A 672 12.51 15.01 -34.60
N LEU A 673 13.52 14.53 -33.86
CA LEU A 673 14.14 15.25 -32.74
C LEU A 673 14.84 16.55 -33.17
N ALA A 674 15.53 16.54 -34.32
CA ALA A 674 16.26 17.71 -34.82
C ALA A 674 15.33 18.89 -35.21
N ARG A 675 14.10 18.60 -35.67
CA ARG A 675 13.17 19.63 -36.17
C ARG A 675 12.57 20.52 -35.07
N GLY A 676 12.60 20.09 -33.80
CA GLY A 676 12.12 20.88 -32.66
C GLY A 676 13.08 21.98 -32.19
N ARG A 677 14.35 21.98 -32.65
CA ARG A 677 15.39 22.92 -32.18
C ARG A 677 15.61 24.16 -33.06
N ILE A 678 14.68 24.51 -33.94
CA ILE A 678 14.79 25.75 -34.75
C ILE A 678 14.39 26.95 -33.90
N LYS A 679 15.37 27.48 -33.16
CA LYS A 679 15.28 28.77 -32.47
C LYS A 679 15.37 29.88 -33.51
N VAL A 680 14.27 30.60 -33.75
CA VAL A 680 14.25 31.75 -34.66
C VAL A 680 15.00 32.91 -34.01
N GLU A 681 16.19 33.23 -34.53
CA GLU A 681 16.91 34.45 -34.16
C GLU A 681 16.39 35.64 -34.97
N ALA A 682 15.88 36.66 -34.28
CA ALA A 682 15.58 37.98 -34.85
C ALA A 682 16.73 38.95 -34.53
N PRO A 683 17.14 39.83 -35.47
CA PRO A 683 18.31 40.69 -35.30
C PRO A 683 18.06 41.85 -34.34
N ARG A 684 19.14 42.31 -33.68
CA ARG A 684 19.14 43.50 -32.83
C ARG A 684 19.49 44.76 -33.64
N GLU A 685 18.67 45.79 -33.52
CA GLU A 685 19.08 47.19 -33.73
C GLU A 685 18.91 47.98 -32.42
N GLY A 686 19.57 49.13 -32.29
CA GLY A 686 19.59 49.88 -31.03
C GLY A 686 19.64 51.40 -31.19
N SER A 687 19.04 52.09 -30.22
CA SER A 687 19.24 53.50 -29.84
C SER A 687 18.50 53.73 -28.53
N LEU A 688 19.11 54.19 -27.42
CA LEU A 688 19.80 55.46 -27.12
C LEU A 688 18.87 56.52 -26.48
N LEU A 689 19.42 57.18 -25.44
CA LEU A 689 19.00 58.45 -24.79
C LEU A 689 17.83 58.34 -23.76
N ARG A 690 17.97 58.63 -22.45
CA ARG A 690 18.37 59.86 -21.67
C ARG A 690 17.09 60.50 -21.03
N THR A 691 17.01 61.12 -19.83
CA THR A 691 17.98 61.57 -18.79
C THR A 691 17.25 61.99 -17.46
N LEU A 692 18.01 62.15 -16.35
CA LEU A 692 17.83 63.04 -15.15
C LEU A 692 17.04 62.52 -13.92
N SER A 693 17.26 62.96 -12.66
CA SER A 693 18.48 63.36 -11.90
C SER A 693 18.20 63.73 -10.43
N SER A 694 19.26 63.70 -9.58
CA SER A 694 19.51 64.44 -8.31
C SER A 694 19.45 63.58 -7.02
N SER A 695 20.27 63.76 -5.95
CA SER A 695 21.33 64.74 -5.59
C SER A 695 22.18 64.19 -4.40
N ASP A 696 23.36 64.66 -3.94
CA ASP A 696 24.42 65.58 -4.45
C ASP A 696 25.75 65.42 -3.62
N ARG A 697 26.81 66.12 -4.04
CA ARG A 697 27.95 66.72 -3.28
C ARG A 697 28.87 65.94 -2.30
N GLY A 698 30.18 65.97 -2.61
CA GLY A 698 31.28 66.03 -1.63
C GLY A 698 32.70 65.95 -2.25
N LYS A 699 33.57 66.97 -2.07
CA LYS A 699 34.92 67.04 -2.68
C LYS A 699 36.05 67.25 -1.64
N LYS A 700 37.22 66.59 -1.81
CA LYS A 700 38.61 67.18 -1.90
C LYS A 700 39.77 66.37 -1.26
N ARG A 701 40.65 65.86 -2.15
CA ARG A 701 42.14 65.94 -2.19
C ARG A 701 43.08 65.24 -1.16
N PRO A 702 44.38 65.00 -1.51
CA PRO A 702 45.24 63.99 -0.88
C PRO A 702 46.54 64.53 -0.22
N ARG A 703 47.20 63.66 0.58
CA ARG A 703 48.61 63.65 1.10
C ARG A 703 48.87 62.22 1.62
N ARG A 704 50.08 61.62 1.69
CA ARG A 704 51.48 62.07 1.50
C ARG A 704 52.37 60.88 1.04
N SER A 705 53.66 61.15 0.80
CA SER A 705 54.63 60.33 0.05
C SER A 705 55.78 59.73 0.92
N ALA A 706 56.75 59.04 0.24
CA ALA A 706 58.06 58.51 0.67
C ALA A 706 58.12 56.97 0.91
N ALA A 707 59.15 56.22 0.49
CA ALA A 707 60.36 56.54 -0.31
C ALA A 707 60.85 55.31 -1.13
N ILE A 708 61.76 55.57 -2.10
CA ILE A 708 62.49 54.60 -2.94
C ILE A 708 63.99 54.75 -2.63
N THR A 709 64.77 53.65 -2.60
CA THR A 709 66.17 53.45 -3.12
C THR A 709 66.80 52.19 -2.48
N VAL A 710 67.17 51.12 -3.22
CA VAL A 710 68.44 50.88 -4.01
C VAL A 710 69.62 50.51 -3.08
N GLN A 711 70.36 49.40 -3.24
CA GLN A 711 71.36 49.12 -4.30
C GLN A 711 71.90 47.65 -4.33
N SER A 712 72.72 47.33 -5.33
CA SER A 712 73.26 46.00 -5.72
C SER A 712 74.80 45.88 -5.60
N TYR A 713 75.40 44.82 -6.20
CA TYR A 713 76.84 44.48 -6.40
C TYR A 713 77.47 43.51 -5.36
N ALA A 714 78.40 42.58 -5.68
CA ALA A 714 79.12 42.22 -6.93
C ALA A 714 79.41 40.69 -7.05
N VAL A 715 80.20 40.29 -8.06
CA VAL A 715 80.49 38.91 -8.60
C VAL A 715 82.05 38.75 -8.72
N PRO A 716 82.64 37.72 -9.38
CA PRO A 716 82.85 36.26 -9.10
C PRO A 716 84.30 35.89 -8.64
N ASP A 717 84.62 34.60 -8.44
CA ASP A 717 85.71 33.86 -9.17
C ASP A 717 85.98 32.40 -8.68
N SER A 718 86.60 31.60 -9.57
CA SER A 718 87.44 30.38 -9.35
C SER A 718 86.92 28.98 -9.79
N ASP A 719 87.71 28.41 -10.72
CA ASP A 719 87.64 27.21 -11.58
C ASP A 719 87.74 25.78 -10.97
N ASP A 720 87.51 24.79 -11.88
CA ASP A 720 88.14 23.44 -12.04
C ASP A 720 87.86 22.28 -11.03
N GLU A 721 87.79 20.98 -11.41
CA GLU A 721 88.05 20.23 -12.66
C GLU A 721 87.00 19.10 -12.99
N ALA A 722 86.94 18.74 -14.28
CA ALA A 722 86.73 17.43 -14.95
C ALA A 722 86.12 16.16 -14.28
N ILE A 723 85.24 15.46 -15.02
CA ILE A 723 85.50 14.17 -15.74
C ILE A 723 84.28 13.78 -16.61
N ALA A 724 84.47 12.95 -17.64
CA ALA A 724 83.58 12.78 -18.81
C ALA A 724 82.87 11.40 -18.93
N GLU A 725 82.11 11.24 -20.03
CA GLU A 725 81.57 9.98 -20.60
C GLU A 725 80.41 9.31 -19.80
N ASP A 726 79.43 8.59 -20.38
CA ASP A 726 79.21 8.16 -21.78
C ASP A 726 77.69 7.98 -22.12
N GLU A 727 77.38 7.59 -23.37
CA GLU A 727 76.03 7.38 -23.93
C GLU A 727 75.15 6.32 -23.22
N SER A 728 73.83 6.54 -23.19
CA SER A 728 72.85 5.51 -23.63
C SER A 728 71.48 6.11 -23.94
N LYS A 729 70.80 5.51 -24.93
CA LYS A 729 69.42 5.82 -25.33
C LYS A 729 68.46 5.08 -24.39
N ASP A 730 67.30 5.66 -24.15
CA ASP A 730 66.04 5.02 -24.56
C ASP A 730 64.87 6.03 -24.56
N GLN A 731 64.20 6.14 -25.70
CA GLN A 731 62.96 6.89 -25.86
C GLN A 731 61.79 5.92 -25.74
N GLU A 732 61.25 5.72 -24.54
CA GLU A 732 59.95 5.06 -24.41
C GLU A 732 58.80 6.04 -24.65
N GLU A 733 57.94 5.65 -25.59
CA GLU A 733 56.77 6.39 -25.99
C GLU A 733 55.78 6.52 -24.83
N ARG A 734 55.45 7.77 -24.42
CA ARG A 734 54.38 8.03 -23.46
C ARG A 734 53.02 7.65 -24.06
N LYS A 735 52.64 6.38 -23.92
CA LYS A 735 51.28 5.89 -24.19
C LYS A 735 50.29 6.70 -23.35
N VAL A 736 49.38 7.39 -24.03
CA VAL A 736 48.27 8.09 -23.37
C VAL A 736 47.39 7.05 -22.71
N GLN A 737 47.42 6.97 -21.37
CA GLN A 737 46.51 6.12 -20.61
C GLN A 737 45.07 6.61 -20.86
N HIS A 738 44.28 5.81 -21.56
CA HIS A 738 42.85 6.07 -21.71
C HIS A 738 42.15 5.89 -20.36
N GLU A 739 41.44 6.93 -19.90
CA GLU A 739 40.59 6.84 -18.69
C GLU A 739 39.59 5.68 -18.84
N SER A 740 39.49 4.83 -17.83
CA SER A 740 38.52 3.72 -17.84
C SER A 740 37.08 4.23 -17.73
N ASN A 741 36.10 3.44 -18.19
CA ASN A 741 34.68 3.80 -18.03
C ASN A 741 34.32 4.08 -16.57
N LEU A 742 34.87 3.29 -15.63
CA LEU A 742 34.67 3.46 -14.20
C LEU A 742 35.29 4.78 -13.68
N GLN A 743 36.45 5.19 -14.20
CA GLN A 743 37.05 6.49 -13.89
C GLN A 743 36.18 7.65 -14.38
N LEU A 744 35.65 7.57 -15.60
CA LEU A 744 34.72 8.57 -16.15
C LEU A 744 33.45 8.67 -15.28
N TRP A 745 32.86 7.55 -14.86
CA TRP A 745 31.73 7.53 -13.93
C TRP A 745 32.10 8.19 -12.58
N VAL A 746 33.21 7.81 -11.94
CA VAL A 746 33.65 8.40 -10.67
C VAL A 746 33.91 9.90 -10.77
N LYS A 747 34.50 10.35 -11.88
CA LYS A 747 34.80 11.76 -12.20
C LYS A 747 33.53 12.59 -12.35
N HIS A 748 32.58 12.15 -13.19
CA HIS A 748 31.33 12.88 -13.43
C HIS A 748 30.35 12.82 -12.25
N LEU A 749 30.19 11.67 -11.59
CA LEU A 749 29.40 11.56 -10.36
C LEU A 749 30.03 12.37 -9.20
N GLY A 750 31.36 12.46 -9.17
CA GLY A 750 32.09 13.33 -8.23
C GLY A 750 31.87 14.83 -8.50
N GLN A 751 31.73 15.24 -9.76
CA GLN A 751 31.33 16.61 -10.12
C GLN A 751 29.88 16.89 -9.69
N LEU A 752 28.94 16.00 -10.02
CA LEU A 752 27.53 16.13 -9.64
C LEU A 752 27.35 16.22 -8.12
N LEU A 753 28.13 15.45 -7.35
CA LEU A 753 28.16 15.54 -5.88
C LEU A 753 28.63 16.92 -5.38
N LYS A 754 29.64 17.54 -6.01
CA LYS A 754 30.11 18.89 -5.68
C LYS A 754 29.05 19.94 -6.00
N GLU A 755 28.35 19.80 -7.11
CA GLU A 755 27.28 20.72 -7.53
C GLU A 755 26.06 20.65 -6.61
N GLU A 756 25.57 19.46 -6.27
CA GLU A 756 24.48 19.29 -5.29
C GLU A 756 24.86 19.74 -3.89
N THR A 757 26.11 19.50 -3.46
CA THR A 757 26.62 20.05 -2.19
C THR A 757 26.64 21.58 -2.20
N ARG A 758 26.98 22.21 -3.34
CA ARG A 758 26.93 23.66 -3.51
C ARG A 758 25.50 24.19 -3.45
N LYS A 759 24.53 23.56 -4.14
CA LYS A 759 23.10 23.91 -4.07
C LYS A 759 22.59 23.83 -2.63
N TYR A 760 22.83 22.73 -1.94
CA TYR A 760 22.48 22.54 -0.53
C TYR A 760 23.07 23.62 0.38
N ASN A 761 24.35 23.97 0.20
CA ASN A 761 25.01 25.01 1.00
C ASN A 761 24.46 26.43 0.73
N VAL A 762 24.03 26.73 -0.50
CA VAL A 762 23.35 28.00 -0.83
C VAL A 762 21.98 28.05 -0.17
N LEU A 763 21.20 26.98 -0.27
CA LEU A 763 19.86 26.88 0.31
C LEU A 763 19.90 26.95 1.85
N LYS A 764 20.85 26.26 2.49
CA LYS A 764 21.11 26.39 3.93
C LYS A 764 21.39 27.84 4.33
N LYS A 765 22.25 28.55 3.58
CA LYS A 765 22.54 29.97 3.81
C LYS A 765 21.33 30.89 3.57
N GLN A 766 20.39 30.54 2.68
CA GLN A 766 19.16 31.30 2.49
C GLN A 766 18.20 31.11 3.66
N ILE A 767 18.04 29.88 4.14
CA ILE A 767 17.19 29.56 5.29
C ILE A 767 17.76 30.16 6.58
N GLU A 768 19.09 30.10 6.79
CA GLU A 768 19.78 30.78 7.90
C GLU A 768 19.64 32.31 7.85
N LYS A 769 19.45 32.91 6.67
CA LYS A 769 19.21 34.36 6.52
C LYS A 769 17.75 34.78 6.73
N SER A 770 16.80 33.86 6.57
CA SER A 770 15.35 34.11 6.71
C SER A 770 14.77 33.61 8.04
N SER A 771 15.62 33.11 8.93
CA SER A 771 15.24 32.60 10.25
C SER A 771 15.75 33.53 11.35
N ASP A 772 15.09 33.52 12.51
CA ASP A 772 15.50 34.30 13.68
C ASP A 772 16.93 33.90 14.13
N PRO A 773 17.79 34.84 14.54
CA PRO A 773 19.22 34.57 14.75
C PRO A 773 19.52 33.59 15.90
N ASP A 774 18.58 33.36 16.83
CA ASP A 774 18.70 32.34 17.90
C ASP A 774 18.16 30.96 17.50
N ALA A 775 17.44 30.84 16.37
CA ALA A 775 16.87 29.58 15.92
C ALA A 775 17.87 28.74 15.11
N ARG A 776 18.44 27.69 15.73
CA ARG A 776 19.33 26.73 15.03
C ARG A 776 18.56 25.85 14.05
N VAL A 777 18.29 26.36 12.84
CA VAL A 777 17.57 25.60 11.80
C VAL A 777 18.43 24.48 11.23
N ARG A 778 18.02 23.24 11.49
CA ARG A 778 18.68 22.04 10.98
C ARG A 778 18.06 21.58 9.67
N LEU A 779 18.54 22.09 8.55
CA LEU A 779 18.20 21.56 7.23
C LEU A 779 18.66 20.10 7.12
N GLN A 780 17.81 19.21 6.59
CA GLN A 780 18.21 17.84 6.26
C GLN A 780 18.74 17.79 4.81
N LYS A 781 19.77 16.98 4.57
CA LYS A 781 20.21 16.64 3.20
C LYS A 781 19.09 15.88 2.47
N ASN A 782 18.94 16.11 1.16
CA ASN A 782 18.07 15.27 0.32
C ASN A 782 18.64 13.85 0.19
N ASP A 783 17.82 12.90 -0.26
CA ASP A 783 18.19 11.49 -0.24
C ASP A 783 19.19 11.14 -1.35
N PHE A 784 19.14 11.83 -2.50
CA PHE A 784 20.20 11.78 -3.51
C PHE A 784 21.58 12.10 -2.91
N LEU A 785 21.73 13.23 -2.22
CA LEU A 785 22.99 13.68 -1.65
C LEU A 785 23.51 12.73 -0.55
N LYS A 786 22.63 12.19 0.30
CA LYS A 786 22.98 11.15 1.29
C LYS A 786 23.50 9.88 0.60
N PHE A 787 22.76 9.41 -0.41
CA PHE A 787 23.09 8.18 -1.13
C PHE A 787 24.42 8.32 -1.87
N LEU A 788 24.56 9.36 -2.70
CA LEU A 788 25.75 9.57 -3.52
C LEU A 788 27.02 9.80 -2.68
N THR A 789 26.92 10.51 -1.54
CA THR A 789 28.05 10.67 -0.60
C THR A 789 28.56 9.32 -0.09
N THR A 790 27.65 8.41 0.28
CA THR A 790 28.01 7.08 0.78
C THR A 790 28.57 6.20 -0.33
N LYS A 791 27.85 6.15 -1.46
CA LYS A 791 28.10 5.19 -2.53
C LYS A 791 29.30 5.56 -3.41
N LEU A 792 29.60 6.84 -3.64
CA LEU A 792 30.80 7.25 -4.40
C LEU A 792 32.11 6.82 -3.71
N ARG A 793 32.12 6.71 -2.37
CA ARG A 793 33.26 6.13 -1.62
C ARG A 793 33.48 4.66 -1.99
N THR A 794 32.40 3.89 -2.15
CA THR A 794 32.45 2.49 -2.58
C THR A 794 33.01 2.36 -4.00
N LEU A 795 32.56 3.18 -4.97
CA LEU A 795 33.13 3.14 -6.33
C LEU A 795 34.60 3.51 -6.38
N ARG A 796 35.06 4.52 -5.62
CA ARG A 796 36.50 4.85 -5.53
C ARG A 796 37.32 3.68 -5.02
N LYS A 797 36.82 2.95 -4.02
CA LYS A 797 37.47 1.74 -3.52
C LYS A 797 37.51 0.63 -4.58
N ILE A 798 36.41 0.38 -5.28
CA ILE A 798 36.36 -0.62 -6.38
C ILE A 798 37.32 -0.24 -7.50
N GLU A 799 37.43 1.05 -7.82
CA GLU A 799 38.33 1.58 -8.85
C GLU A 799 39.81 1.43 -8.46
N GLN A 800 40.15 1.72 -7.20
CA GLN A 800 41.48 1.43 -6.63
C GLN A 800 41.79 -0.09 -6.64
N GLU A 801 40.84 -0.93 -6.22
CA GLU A 801 40.97 -2.39 -6.28
C GLU A 801 41.10 -2.92 -7.73
N HIS A 802 40.55 -2.22 -8.73
CA HIS A 802 40.71 -2.57 -10.15
C HIS A 802 42.11 -2.18 -10.65
N ARG A 803 42.60 -0.97 -10.34
CA ARG A 803 43.99 -0.57 -10.66
C ARG A 803 45.01 -1.52 -10.03
N LEU A 804 44.82 -1.89 -8.77
CA LEU A 804 45.70 -2.83 -8.07
C LEU A 804 45.69 -4.23 -8.69
N LYS A 805 44.62 -4.63 -9.39
CA LYS A 805 44.56 -5.91 -10.13
C LYS A 805 45.20 -5.80 -11.51
N ASP A 806 44.95 -4.72 -12.24
CA ASP A 806 45.48 -4.51 -13.59
C ASP A 806 46.98 -4.19 -13.59
N HIS A 807 47.49 -3.52 -12.54
CA HIS A 807 48.91 -3.18 -12.39
C HIS A 807 49.72 -4.21 -11.59
N HIS A 808 49.13 -5.32 -11.15
CA HIS A 808 49.84 -6.32 -10.35
C HIS A 808 50.91 -7.13 -11.10
N LEU A 809 51.17 -6.80 -12.38
CA LEU A 809 52.22 -7.40 -13.22
C LEU A 809 53.50 -6.55 -13.32
N GLU A 810 53.49 -5.29 -12.88
CA GLU A 810 54.70 -4.44 -12.87
C GLU A 810 54.91 -3.79 -11.50
N LEU A 811 55.89 -4.36 -10.79
CA LEU A 811 56.61 -3.84 -9.62
C LEU A 811 55.82 -3.55 -8.33
N VAL A 812 56.16 -4.35 -7.32
CA VAL A 812 56.00 -4.01 -5.90
C VAL A 812 56.87 -2.82 -5.57
N ASP A 813 56.28 -1.79 -4.95
CA ASP A 813 56.98 -1.01 -3.92
C ASP A 813 55.97 -0.56 -2.85
N GLU A 814 56.29 -0.80 -1.59
CA GLU A 814 55.45 -0.41 -0.44
C GLU A 814 55.61 1.09 -0.17
N TYR A 815 54.58 1.90 -0.43
CA TYR A 815 54.53 3.28 0.05
C TYR A 815 53.24 3.61 0.81
N SER A 816 53.43 3.65 2.13
CA SER A 816 52.77 4.43 3.19
C SER A 816 51.42 5.13 2.89
N ASP A 817 50.44 4.87 3.76
CA ASP A 817 49.52 5.91 4.25
C ASP A 817 50.31 7.18 4.62
N ASP A 818 49.88 8.35 4.15
CA ASP A 818 49.49 9.48 5.01
C ASP A 818 49.06 10.73 4.21
N GLU A 819 48.31 11.60 4.91
CA GLU A 819 47.93 12.99 4.58
C GLU A 819 46.69 13.26 3.67
N GLU A 820 45.92 14.29 4.06
CA GLU A 820 44.70 14.86 3.44
C GLU A 820 43.35 14.08 3.50
N ASP A 821 42.72 14.02 4.68
CA ASP A 821 41.52 14.84 4.98
C ASP A 821 41.11 14.73 6.47
N ASP A 822 41.64 15.64 7.30
CA ASP A 822 41.45 15.65 8.74
C ASP A 822 40.17 16.42 9.12
N ASP A 823 39.02 15.73 9.17
CA ASP A 823 37.85 16.23 9.90
C ASP A 823 36.92 15.10 10.39
N TYR A 824 36.45 15.20 11.65
CA TYR A 824 35.69 14.19 12.43
C TYR A 824 36.44 13.01 13.09
N THR A 825 37.43 13.30 13.93
CA THR A 825 37.70 12.43 15.11
C THR A 825 36.86 12.87 16.33
N THR A 826 36.16 11.91 16.93
CA THR A 826 35.24 12.16 18.05
C THR A 826 35.97 12.46 19.36
N ARG A 827 35.66 13.60 20.01
CA ARG A 827 36.21 13.96 21.32
C ARG A 827 35.88 12.91 22.39
N ARG A 828 36.85 12.05 22.75
CA ARG A 828 36.82 11.26 23.99
C ARG A 828 36.97 12.19 25.20
N THR A 829 36.03 12.10 26.14
CA THR A 829 36.07 12.84 27.41
C THR A 829 37.19 12.35 28.32
N LYS A 830 38.09 13.25 28.73
CA LYS A 830 39.19 12.92 29.66
C LYS A 830 38.66 12.61 31.06
N ARG A 831 38.80 11.34 31.47
CA ARG A 831 38.50 10.85 32.83
C ARG A 831 39.60 11.36 33.79
N ARG A 832 39.26 12.24 34.73
CA ARG A 832 40.20 12.69 35.78
C ARG A 832 40.52 11.50 36.73
N LYS A 833 41.80 11.25 36.99
CA LYS A 833 42.23 10.44 38.15
C LYS A 833 42.18 11.31 39.40
N PRO A 834 41.70 10.83 40.56
CA PRO A 834 41.95 11.48 41.84
C PRO A 834 43.40 11.26 42.27
N VAL A 835 43.98 12.25 42.92
CA VAL A 835 45.24 12.16 43.67
C VAL A 835 44.88 11.98 45.14
N PHE A 836 45.57 11.08 45.85
CA PHE A 836 45.44 10.93 47.29
C PHE A 836 46.14 12.09 48.02
N VAL A 837 45.39 12.76 48.90
CA VAL A 837 45.82 13.25 50.22
C VAL A 837 44.65 13.00 51.17
#